data_AF-A0A367RUA1-F1
#
_entry.id   AF-A0A367RUA1-F1
#
_cell.length_a   1.000
_cell.length_b   1.000
_cell.length_c   1.000
_cell.angle_alpha   90.00
_cell.angle_beta   90.00
_cell.angle_gamma   90.00
#
_symmetry.space_group_name_H-M   'P 1'
#
loop_
_entity.id
_entity.type
_entity.pdbx_description
1 polymer ?
#
loop_
_entity_poly.entity_id
_entity_poly.type
_entity_poly.pdbx_seq_one_letter_code
_entity_poly.pdbx_strand_id
1 'polypeptide(L)'
;MQNNRCPQQLGVGDQVLSGNICEYPNNLTAAEYHELAVGSAIHPALIERNFFHIEGETVYDYLFISSAIPRKNAGRVTDGFLKAYLHLMAGGLWISGLDPIQNWRPMEWGRFKPSLPRIDWEKGKPVKYESPPKMPNRVTYFNVANCIWDLVARRYHIKRYDSLLALRLQDRLNPLIFWEWVKQHPEIPIILCEGEKKAACLLSLGFVAIALPGIWNGRVGKKDFDERLHPDLVPLAQPGRKFIILFDYETKLKTRWSVYSATVRTGKAIVAAGAECEVASLPGPQKGVDDFVVERGFDANALLTALVDDAKSLTDYQRSFLIKHRGLRKYKPQIILDVKYLTQALLMDELGSSQAPTEELTNCNFGVLSPVYLQSPRIYNTQSEESQRKYRLKKTHQNQPKYFVFPHSGLVVLISDMGTGKTELMRAWRDANPNQRFLNNGHRVNLLKNLAVRLETEMYSDLGYVGMTKATALSITIDSLHKLNTQALTYGCIFIDEACQYLTHLLHSNTCKEHRAVILEVLHHIVYNAPLVVIADAHMDDVTIDFFLSMRPEAEQPYIIKNEWKNGDRTIYWYEGHNSSALVAQISAALMIGQKVMVVSDSKRFIKKLEKSLLLDIELSPDDGGIDSLSTDSQSIANNSRHFQQGVGDRVLGVGSIEKGDSRSGSQSHKHKSNHCKSFPPISNLHSTPHTPHPTLRIWSVHSDNSGSEENVAFIKDITNAVKNLDALLTSPSLGTGVDIAQYHFDLVFGVFHGVSQTATECAQQLWRYRPKVPIHVWVAPVPPFGYLDTNATKIKERLLQTNEITAFLLRIDRETGKRGAEKDWALDAYCQIQANRHQSINNLRADLRDLLTQMGNSIVPVGEEHDAQALEYLKNAADVLDAAHNHAVAKAKNISYSEYRARQTKDYLSPDEINECEKFRIHDAYGMEVSPELVHKDDGGRLIRVIAALESILSPPEEIILDSKTGKHYPLPPAFVTGKDRAERDKLPFCMDWGNYSAKWLARFNLGLHHILGSLVAFEEITAADPHLLNMTAIALSCAAHIKAILGFTVPTDCQPIWLLATLVEQLGLKLVCRKQGPRGQQVKFFSLSKSELEFAQSVIAHRQKQRSSYIKTQSSSSFDPISPPVSTPPHNCIGNPHERGGDTTQPELRSGGEVQLGELGEKICAKFPPSPSSPDRTTLLHCVETLRSGIAQGVEAVKAILKRWTTDLRWETVLELETIAISELRNLEQSVPHFYQLLDELVLPMEL
;
A
#
# COMPACT_ATOMS: atom_id res chain seq x y z
N MET A 1 -29.36 -17.55 6.02
CA MET A 1 -28.57 -18.45 6.89
C MET A 1 -27.94 -17.62 8.01
N GLN A 2 -28.51 -17.68 9.21
CA GLN A 2 -27.99 -17.07 10.43
C GLN A 2 -27.10 -18.12 11.12
N ASN A 3 -25.77 -17.99 11.09
CA ASN A 3 -24.86 -18.70 12.01
C ASN A 3 -23.40 -18.19 12.00
N ASN A 4 -23.17 -16.91 11.70
CA ASN A 4 -21.88 -16.24 11.93
C ASN A 4 -22.00 -15.19 13.05
N ARG A 5 -22.62 -15.57 14.17
CA ARG A 5 -22.40 -14.86 15.43
C ARG A 5 -21.27 -15.58 16.14
N CYS A 6 -20.15 -14.90 16.35
CA CYS A 6 -19.40 -15.13 17.58
C CYS A 6 -20.43 -14.98 18.71
N PRO A 7 -20.65 -15.99 19.57
CA PRO A 7 -21.55 -15.78 20.69
C PRO A 7 -20.94 -14.65 21.51
N GLN A 8 -21.62 -13.49 21.56
CA GLN A 8 -21.55 -12.64 22.73
C GLN A 8 -22.12 -13.47 23.88
N GLN A 9 -21.30 -14.36 24.45
CA GLN A 9 -21.50 -14.77 25.81
C GLN A 9 -21.16 -13.57 26.69
N LEU A 10 -22.06 -13.36 27.64
CA LEU A 10 -22.03 -12.36 28.69
C LEU A 10 -20.60 -12.06 29.16
N GLY A 11 -20.34 -10.78 29.45
CA GLY A 11 -19.09 -10.39 30.09
C GLY A 11 -18.80 -11.26 31.31
N VAL A 12 -17.52 -11.51 31.55
CA VAL A 12 -16.98 -12.32 32.65
C VAL A 12 -17.52 -11.89 34.03
N GLY A 13 -18.17 -10.71 34.15
CA GLY A 13 -18.83 -10.23 35.35
C GLY A 13 -20.26 -10.73 35.62
N ASP A 14 -21.01 -11.24 34.64
CA ASP A 14 -22.46 -11.51 34.81
C ASP A 14 -22.83 -13.00 35.00
N GLN A 15 -21.87 -13.92 35.02
CA GLN A 15 -22.13 -15.36 35.19
C GLN A 15 -21.90 -15.91 36.61
N VAL A 16 -21.66 -15.04 37.60
CA VAL A 16 -21.41 -15.46 39.00
C VAL A 16 -22.70 -15.88 39.74
N LEU A 17 -23.87 -15.89 39.09
CA LEU A 17 -25.16 -16.21 39.73
C LEU A 17 -25.84 -17.51 39.27
N SER A 18 -25.21 -18.34 38.43
CA SER A 18 -25.70 -19.69 38.13
C SER A 18 -24.57 -20.73 38.22
N GLY A 19 -24.63 -21.59 39.24
CA GLY A 19 -23.59 -22.56 39.60
C GLY A 19 -23.36 -23.73 38.63
N ASN A 20 -23.27 -23.48 37.32
CA ASN A 20 -22.84 -24.46 36.33
C ASN A 20 -21.31 -24.40 36.17
N ILE A 21 -20.63 -25.50 36.47
CA ILE A 21 -19.19 -25.67 36.22
C ILE A 21 -18.98 -25.65 34.70
N CYS A 22 -18.25 -24.64 34.19
CA CYS A 22 -17.92 -24.53 32.78
C CYS A 22 -16.75 -25.47 32.46
N GLU A 23 -17.01 -26.61 31.81
CA GLU A 23 -15.95 -27.51 31.31
C GLU A 23 -15.40 -26.98 29.98
N TYR A 24 -14.08 -26.79 29.91
CA TYR A 24 -13.36 -26.42 28.69
C TYR A 24 -12.84 -27.69 27.99
N PRO A 25 -12.72 -27.70 26.64
CA PRO A 25 -12.28 -28.88 25.89
C PRO A 25 -10.84 -29.27 26.28
N ASN A 26 -10.52 -30.57 26.14
CA ASN A 26 -9.17 -31.12 26.33
C ASN A 26 -8.48 -30.75 27.66
N ASN A 27 -9.27 -30.66 28.73
CA ASN A 27 -8.84 -30.27 30.08
C ASN A 27 -8.20 -28.88 30.16
N LEU A 28 -8.39 -28.01 29.15
CA LEU A 28 -7.81 -26.68 29.13
C LEU A 28 -8.26 -25.86 30.35
N THR A 29 -7.34 -25.10 30.92
CA THR A 29 -7.71 -24.10 31.92
C THR A 29 -8.44 -22.92 31.26
N ALA A 30 -9.26 -22.19 32.03
CA ALA A 30 -9.92 -20.98 31.55
C ALA A 30 -8.91 -19.96 30.98
N ALA A 31 -7.74 -19.83 31.61
CA ALA A 31 -6.67 -18.94 31.18
C ALA A 31 -6.06 -19.37 29.84
N GLU A 32 -5.77 -20.67 29.66
CA GLU A 32 -5.24 -21.21 28.39
C GLU A 32 -6.25 -21.08 27.25
N TYR A 33 -7.51 -21.43 27.50
CA TYR A 33 -8.56 -21.30 26.49
C TYR A 33 -8.76 -19.83 26.08
N HIS A 34 -8.76 -18.91 27.06
CA HIS A 34 -8.83 -17.47 26.79
C HIS A 34 -7.60 -16.98 26.02
N GLU A 35 -6.39 -17.42 26.36
CA GLU A 35 -5.16 -17.07 25.63
C GLU A 35 -5.25 -17.50 24.16
N LEU A 36 -5.75 -18.70 23.89
CA LEU A 36 -5.86 -19.22 22.52
C LEU A 36 -6.99 -18.56 21.73
N ALA A 37 -8.21 -18.56 22.28
CA ALA A 37 -9.40 -18.11 21.58
C ALA A 37 -9.47 -16.58 21.44
N VAL A 38 -9.15 -15.85 22.52
CA VAL A 38 -9.25 -14.38 22.57
C VAL A 38 -7.88 -13.75 22.34
N GLY A 39 -6.86 -14.18 23.07
CA GLY A 39 -5.51 -13.61 23.00
C GLY A 39 -4.72 -13.95 21.72
N SER A 40 -5.19 -14.91 20.92
CA SER A 40 -4.54 -15.29 19.64
C SER A 40 -5.54 -15.50 18.51
N ALA A 41 -6.82 -15.14 18.71
CA ALA A 41 -7.90 -15.24 17.73
C ALA A 41 -8.01 -16.62 17.03
N ILE A 42 -7.81 -17.71 17.78
CA ILE A 42 -7.88 -19.07 17.25
C ILE A 42 -9.32 -19.59 17.31
N HIS A 43 -9.80 -20.18 16.22
CA HIS A 43 -11.14 -20.75 16.12
C HIS A 43 -11.33 -21.93 17.10
N PRO A 44 -12.42 -21.98 17.90
CA PRO A 44 -12.64 -23.01 18.91
C PRO A 44 -12.52 -24.46 18.40
N ALA A 45 -13.07 -24.77 17.23
CA ALA A 45 -12.97 -26.10 16.63
C ALA A 45 -11.52 -26.54 16.30
N LEU A 46 -10.59 -25.60 16.12
CA LEU A 46 -9.17 -25.90 15.93
C LEU A 46 -8.49 -26.15 17.28
N ILE A 47 -8.90 -25.41 18.32
CA ILE A 47 -8.45 -25.58 19.70
C ILE A 47 -8.77 -27.00 20.18
N GLU A 48 -10.04 -27.39 20.06
CA GLU A 48 -10.58 -28.69 20.49
C GLU A 48 -9.88 -29.88 19.81
N ARG A 49 -9.33 -29.72 18.61
CA ARG A 49 -8.65 -30.82 17.90
C ARG A 49 -7.16 -30.94 18.16
N ASN A 50 -6.51 -29.91 18.70
CA ASN A 50 -5.04 -29.84 18.64
C ASN A 50 -4.34 -29.38 19.92
N PHE A 51 -5.07 -28.81 20.88
CA PHE A 51 -4.51 -28.19 22.08
C PHE A 51 -5.03 -28.90 23.32
N PHE A 52 -4.11 -29.37 24.18
CA PHE A 52 -4.43 -30.18 25.35
C PHE A 52 -3.69 -29.64 26.57
N HIS A 53 -4.38 -29.53 27.69
CA HIS A 53 -3.68 -29.34 28.96
C HIS A 53 -3.19 -30.69 29.48
N ILE A 54 -1.91 -30.78 29.79
CA ILE A 54 -1.31 -31.96 30.40
C ILE A 54 -0.46 -31.54 31.60
N GLU A 55 -0.49 -32.34 32.67
CA GLU A 55 0.21 -32.06 33.94
C GLU A 55 0.70 -33.34 34.62
N GLY A 56 1.55 -33.17 35.64
CA GLY A 56 2.12 -34.29 36.38
C GLY A 56 3.06 -35.15 35.54
N GLU A 57 3.11 -36.45 35.81
CA GLU A 57 4.02 -37.39 35.15
C GLU A 57 3.67 -37.64 33.67
N THR A 58 2.41 -37.42 33.29
CA THR A 58 1.93 -37.62 31.91
C THR A 58 2.71 -36.78 30.90
N VAL A 59 3.25 -35.63 31.31
CA VAL A 59 4.08 -34.77 30.46
C VAL A 59 5.30 -35.51 29.92
N TYR A 60 5.87 -36.44 30.70
CA TYR A 60 7.01 -37.24 30.27
C TYR A 60 6.64 -38.26 29.19
N ASP A 61 5.40 -38.78 29.19
CA ASP A 61 4.95 -39.73 28.17
C ASP A 61 4.86 -39.06 26.80
N TYR A 62 4.46 -37.79 26.76
CA TYR A 62 4.42 -36.99 25.54
C TYR A 62 5.81 -36.48 25.11
N LEU A 63 6.65 -36.06 26.06
CA LEU A 63 7.93 -35.43 25.72
C LEU A 63 9.06 -36.44 25.52
N PHE A 64 9.13 -37.52 26.30
CA PHE A 64 10.26 -38.46 26.35
C PHE A 64 10.14 -39.65 25.39
N ILE A 65 9.67 -39.37 24.17
CA ILE A 65 9.46 -40.35 23.10
C ILE A 65 10.75 -40.84 22.42
N SER A 66 11.89 -40.15 22.61
CA SER A 66 13.16 -40.54 21.99
C SER A 66 13.83 -41.72 22.70
N SER A 67 14.25 -42.72 21.92
CA SER A 67 15.07 -43.84 22.40
C SER A 67 16.48 -43.42 22.84
N ALA A 68 16.95 -42.24 22.41
CA ALA A 68 18.26 -41.70 22.78
C ALA A 68 18.30 -40.99 24.15
N ILE A 69 17.18 -40.98 24.89
CA ILE A 69 17.12 -40.43 26.25
C ILE A 69 17.83 -41.36 27.23
N PRO A 70 18.70 -40.85 28.14
CA PRO A 70 19.42 -41.69 29.09
C PRO A 70 18.46 -42.41 30.05
N ARG A 71 18.50 -43.74 30.04
CA ARG A 71 17.68 -44.63 30.89
C ARG A 71 18.57 -45.55 31.74
N LYS A 72 18.10 -45.91 32.93
CA LYS A 72 18.68 -46.93 33.80
C LYS A 72 18.39 -48.33 33.24
N ASN A 73 19.08 -49.36 33.73
CA ASN A 73 18.90 -50.76 33.30
C ASN A 73 17.43 -51.25 33.36
N ALA A 74 16.63 -50.71 34.28
CA ALA A 74 15.21 -51.01 34.42
C ALA A 74 14.29 -50.22 33.45
N GLY A 75 14.83 -49.53 32.44
CA GLY A 75 14.07 -48.76 31.44
C GLY A 75 13.62 -47.35 31.87
N ARG A 76 13.70 -47.02 33.17
CA ARG A 76 13.36 -45.69 33.72
C ARG A 76 14.38 -44.62 33.30
N VAL A 77 13.91 -43.42 32.95
CA VAL A 77 14.77 -42.25 32.67
C VAL A 77 15.65 -41.91 33.88
N THR A 78 16.90 -41.52 33.63
CA THR A 78 17.86 -41.19 34.72
C THR A 78 17.39 -40.03 35.59
N ASP A 79 17.70 -40.07 36.89
CA ASP A 79 17.23 -39.08 37.85
C ASP A 79 17.74 -37.66 37.53
N GLY A 80 18.98 -37.56 37.02
CA GLY A 80 19.56 -36.29 36.58
C GLY A 80 18.79 -35.66 35.41
N PHE A 81 18.32 -36.48 34.47
CA PHE A 81 17.52 -36.02 33.34
C PHE A 81 16.10 -35.63 33.77
N LEU A 82 15.47 -36.41 34.65
CA LEU A 82 14.17 -36.06 35.23
C LEU A 82 14.24 -34.73 36.00
N LYS A 83 15.29 -34.53 36.81
CA LYS A 83 15.48 -33.29 37.58
C LYS A 83 15.58 -32.04 36.68
N ALA A 84 16.19 -32.16 35.49
CA ALA A 84 16.28 -31.04 34.55
C ALA A 84 14.92 -30.60 33.98
N TYR A 85 13.97 -31.53 33.88
CA TYR A 85 12.63 -31.31 33.34
C TYR A 85 11.52 -31.30 34.39
N LEU A 86 11.86 -31.34 35.69
CA LEU A 86 10.90 -31.39 36.79
C LEU A 86 9.88 -30.23 36.77
N HIS A 87 10.32 -29.05 36.31
CA HIS A 87 9.47 -27.86 36.16
C HIS A 87 8.25 -28.08 35.23
N LEU A 88 8.31 -29.05 34.33
CA LEU A 88 7.21 -29.37 33.41
C LEU A 88 6.02 -30.04 34.11
N MET A 89 6.21 -30.66 35.28
CA MET A 89 5.12 -31.31 36.03
C MET A 89 4.08 -30.32 36.54
N ALA A 90 4.40 -29.02 36.59
CA ALA A 90 3.47 -27.95 36.95
C ALA A 90 2.38 -27.70 35.88
N GLY A 91 2.39 -28.49 34.81
CA GLY A 91 1.39 -28.45 33.75
C GLY A 91 1.69 -27.44 32.66
N GLY A 92 0.88 -27.49 31.63
CA GLY A 92 0.96 -26.59 30.49
C GLY A 92 0.27 -27.15 29.25
N LEU A 93 0.51 -26.48 28.14
CA LEU A 93 -0.20 -26.71 26.89
C LEU A 93 0.60 -27.60 25.95
N TRP A 94 0.08 -28.80 25.67
CA TRP A 94 0.54 -29.67 24.60
C TRP A 94 -0.14 -29.31 23.27
N ILE A 95 0.67 -29.25 22.21
CA ILE A 95 0.23 -28.94 20.86
C ILE A 95 0.55 -30.13 19.96
N SER A 96 -0.50 -30.81 19.49
CA SER A 96 -0.40 -31.97 18.61
C SER A 96 -0.37 -31.57 17.13
N GLY A 97 0.26 -32.40 16.30
CA GLY A 97 0.27 -32.24 14.85
C GLY A 97 0.03 -33.57 14.10
N LEU A 98 0.00 -33.49 12.77
CA LEU A 98 -0.14 -34.62 11.85
C LEU A 98 1.18 -34.90 11.11
N ASP A 99 1.47 -36.17 10.83
CA ASP A 99 2.73 -36.56 10.17
C ASP A 99 2.60 -36.61 8.63
N PRO A 100 3.27 -35.69 7.90
CA PRO A 100 3.17 -35.62 6.43
C PRO A 100 3.80 -36.82 5.70
N ILE A 101 4.59 -37.63 6.41
CA ILE A 101 5.29 -38.81 5.86
C ILE A 101 4.48 -40.09 6.18
N GLN A 102 3.70 -40.10 7.27
CA GLN A 102 2.87 -41.23 7.67
C GLN A 102 1.38 -41.02 7.35
N ASN A 103 1.08 -40.62 6.11
CA ASN A 103 -0.28 -40.40 5.62
C ASN A 103 -1.13 -39.50 6.54
N TRP A 104 -0.52 -38.45 7.09
CA TRP A 104 -1.15 -37.45 7.96
C TRP A 104 -1.84 -38.04 9.19
N ARG A 105 -1.37 -39.18 9.70
CA ARG A 105 -1.80 -39.71 11.00
C ARG A 105 -1.33 -38.78 12.14
N PRO A 106 -1.98 -38.81 13.32
CA PRO A 106 -1.49 -38.08 14.48
C PRO A 106 -0.01 -38.36 14.73
N MET A 107 0.79 -37.30 14.82
CA MET A 107 2.23 -37.39 15.04
C MET A 107 2.49 -37.56 16.54
N GLU A 108 3.35 -38.52 16.90
CA GLU A 108 3.80 -38.66 18.31
C GLU A 108 4.60 -37.43 18.77
N TRP A 109 5.32 -36.78 17.85
CA TRP A 109 6.04 -35.54 18.13
C TRP A 109 5.07 -34.35 18.18
N GLY A 110 5.23 -33.52 19.20
CA GLY A 110 4.53 -32.25 19.37
C GLY A 110 5.38 -31.26 20.16
N ARG A 111 4.79 -30.15 20.59
CA ARG A 111 5.48 -29.17 21.45
C ARG A 111 4.71 -28.89 22.71
N PHE A 112 5.44 -28.67 23.78
CA PHE A 112 4.90 -28.35 25.09
C PHE A 112 5.23 -26.92 25.47
N LYS A 113 4.21 -26.13 25.84
CA LYS A 113 4.35 -24.79 26.40
C LYS A 113 4.10 -24.87 27.91
N PRO A 114 5.16 -24.92 28.74
CA PRO A 114 4.99 -25.07 30.19
C PRO A 114 4.35 -23.82 30.82
N SER A 115 3.52 -24.03 31.84
CA SER A 115 2.99 -22.96 32.69
C SER A 115 4.11 -22.21 33.42
N LEU A 116 5.19 -22.92 33.77
CA LEU A 116 6.38 -22.37 34.42
C LEU A 116 7.63 -22.62 33.55
N PRO A 117 7.94 -21.75 32.56
CA PRO A 117 9.09 -21.94 31.69
C PRO A 117 10.41 -21.82 32.45
N ARG A 118 11.33 -22.77 32.24
CA ARG A 118 12.69 -22.65 32.77
C ARG A 118 13.49 -21.57 32.06
N ILE A 119 14.50 -21.05 32.73
CA ILE A 119 15.48 -20.14 32.12
C ILE A 119 16.59 -20.95 31.44
N ASP A 120 16.85 -20.66 30.17
CA ASP A 120 18.04 -21.12 29.46
C ASP A 120 19.27 -20.46 30.10
N TRP A 121 20.16 -21.27 30.67
CA TRP A 121 21.33 -20.79 31.42
C TRP A 121 22.39 -20.15 30.53
N GLU A 122 22.45 -20.49 29.24
CA GLU A 122 23.38 -19.88 28.27
C GLU A 122 22.85 -18.53 27.77
N LYS A 123 21.54 -18.45 27.53
CA LYS A 123 20.89 -17.28 26.90
C LYS A 123 20.26 -16.32 27.89
N GLY A 124 20.09 -16.72 29.16
CA GLY A 124 19.40 -15.96 30.20
C GLY A 124 17.94 -15.65 29.85
N LYS A 125 17.28 -16.49 29.05
CA LYS A 125 15.91 -16.25 28.55
C LYS A 125 14.98 -17.42 28.90
N PRO A 126 13.69 -17.17 29.16
CA PRO A 126 12.73 -18.24 29.37
C PRO A 126 12.56 -19.07 28.09
N VAL A 127 12.63 -20.39 28.23
CA VAL A 127 12.31 -21.36 27.18
C VAL A 127 10.79 -21.48 27.11
N LYS A 128 10.18 -20.72 26.19
CA LYS A 128 8.72 -20.66 26.07
C LYS A 128 8.08 -21.97 25.59
N TYR A 129 8.82 -22.78 24.84
CA TYR A 129 8.33 -24.03 24.26
C TYR A 129 9.45 -25.08 24.32
N GLU A 130 9.10 -26.28 24.74
CA GLU A 130 9.96 -27.46 24.77
C GLU A 130 9.56 -28.42 23.65
N SER A 131 10.56 -28.98 22.99
CA SER A 131 10.39 -30.05 22.01
C SER A 131 10.92 -31.37 22.59
N PRO A 132 10.43 -32.53 22.13
CA PRO A 132 10.97 -33.83 22.50
C PRO A 132 12.50 -33.86 22.46
N PRO A 133 13.18 -34.08 23.61
CA PRO A 133 14.63 -33.98 23.66
C PRO A 133 15.27 -35.12 22.88
N LYS A 134 16.47 -34.86 22.35
CA LYS A 134 17.24 -35.82 21.53
C LYS A 134 16.48 -36.27 20.27
N MET A 135 15.64 -35.41 19.70
CA MET A 135 15.04 -35.58 18.38
C MET A 135 15.27 -34.34 17.52
N PRO A 136 15.32 -34.47 16.19
CA PRO A 136 15.23 -33.32 15.31
C PRO A 136 13.87 -32.62 15.50
N ASN A 137 13.85 -31.29 15.34
CA ASN A 137 12.59 -30.56 15.31
C ASN A 137 11.78 -31.00 14.08
N ARG A 138 10.47 -31.16 14.25
CA ARG A 138 9.50 -31.38 13.16
C ARG A 138 8.68 -30.11 12.95
N VAL A 139 7.92 -30.03 11.86
CA VAL A 139 6.97 -28.92 11.62
C VAL A 139 5.55 -29.35 12.01
N THR A 140 4.71 -28.41 12.42
CA THR A 140 3.37 -28.72 12.90
C THR A 140 2.33 -28.54 11.80
N TYR A 141 1.66 -29.64 11.45
CA TYR A 141 0.45 -29.68 10.63
C TYR A 141 -0.76 -29.87 11.54
N PHE A 142 -1.68 -28.91 11.59
CA PHE A 142 -2.86 -29.05 12.44
C PHE A 142 -3.89 -30.02 11.85
N ASN A 143 -4.63 -30.70 12.72
CA ASN A 143 -5.87 -31.37 12.37
C ASN A 143 -6.98 -30.31 12.19
N VAL A 144 -7.26 -29.97 10.93
CA VAL A 144 -8.17 -28.88 10.55
C VAL A 144 -9.62 -29.36 10.55
N ALA A 145 -10.50 -28.63 11.25
CA ALA A 145 -11.93 -28.91 11.27
C ALA A 145 -12.62 -28.59 9.94
N ASN A 146 -13.71 -29.29 9.61
CA ASN A 146 -14.43 -29.11 8.34
C ASN A 146 -14.87 -27.66 8.12
N CYS A 147 -15.35 -26.96 9.15
CA CYS A 147 -15.76 -25.56 9.03
C CYS A 147 -14.62 -24.62 8.59
N ILE A 148 -13.38 -24.91 8.99
CA ILE A 148 -12.18 -24.17 8.61
C ILE A 148 -11.74 -24.60 7.20
N TRP A 149 -11.83 -25.89 6.88
CA TRP A 149 -11.59 -26.36 5.52
C TRP A 149 -12.55 -25.69 4.53
N ASP A 150 -13.84 -25.58 4.84
CA ASP A 150 -14.82 -24.88 4.00
C ASP A 150 -14.50 -23.39 3.84
N LEU A 151 -13.87 -22.79 4.86
CA LEU A 151 -13.38 -21.41 4.77
C LEU A 151 -12.19 -21.30 3.81
N VAL A 152 -11.23 -22.23 3.87
CA VAL A 152 -10.09 -22.33 2.95
C VAL A 152 -10.57 -22.56 1.51
N ALA A 153 -11.48 -23.51 1.29
CA ALA A 153 -12.03 -23.84 -0.02
C ALA A 153 -12.71 -22.62 -0.66
N ARG A 154 -13.53 -21.89 0.11
CA ARG A 154 -14.15 -20.63 -0.33
C ARG A 154 -13.14 -19.53 -0.63
N ARG A 155 -12.09 -19.40 0.19
CA ARG A 155 -11.04 -18.39 -0.03
C ARG A 155 -10.35 -18.56 -1.38
N TYR A 156 -10.01 -19.80 -1.73
CA TYR A 156 -9.23 -20.11 -2.93
C TYR A 156 -10.08 -20.55 -4.12
N HIS A 157 -11.41 -20.49 -4.02
CA HIS A 157 -12.37 -20.83 -5.08
C HIS A 157 -12.25 -22.26 -5.58
N ILE A 158 -11.93 -23.18 -4.68
CA ILE A 158 -11.81 -24.60 -4.99
C ILE A 158 -13.05 -25.31 -4.49
N LYS A 159 -13.76 -25.98 -5.40
CA LYS A 159 -14.98 -26.72 -5.05
C LYS A 159 -14.63 -27.89 -4.14
N ARG A 160 -15.27 -27.93 -2.99
CA ARG A 160 -15.41 -29.14 -2.18
C ARG A 160 -16.68 -29.84 -2.67
N TYR A 161 -16.57 -31.03 -3.25
CA TYR A 161 -17.74 -31.76 -3.75
C TYR A 161 -18.53 -32.33 -2.56
N ASP A 162 -19.41 -31.53 -1.95
CA ASP A 162 -20.22 -31.90 -0.78
C ASP A 162 -21.58 -32.52 -1.15
N SER A 163 -21.71 -33.16 -2.33
CA SER A 163 -22.93 -33.92 -2.60
C SER A 163 -22.97 -35.15 -1.69
N LEU A 164 -24.13 -35.47 -1.12
CA LEU A 164 -24.32 -36.67 -0.29
C LEU A 164 -23.91 -37.95 -1.03
N LEU A 165 -23.98 -37.94 -2.37
CA LEU A 165 -23.51 -39.03 -3.23
C LEU A 165 -21.98 -39.07 -3.32
N ALA A 166 -21.30 -37.92 -3.51
CA ALA A 166 -19.85 -37.81 -3.57
C ALA A 166 -19.19 -38.18 -2.23
N LEU A 167 -19.78 -37.74 -1.11
CA LEU A 167 -19.34 -38.13 0.24
C LEU A 167 -19.52 -39.64 0.48
N ARG A 168 -20.64 -40.25 0.05
CA ARG A 168 -20.85 -41.71 0.15
C ARG A 168 -19.92 -42.53 -0.76
N LEU A 169 -19.52 -41.99 -1.90
CA LEU A 169 -18.57 -42.61 -2.82
C LEU A 169 -17.12 -42.47 -2.32
N GLN A 170 -16.74 -41.32 -1.77
CA GLN A 170 -15.42 -41.09 -1.14
C GLN A 170 -15.26 -41.87 0.17
N ASP A 171 -16.28 -41.92 1.03
CA ASP A 171 -16.25 -42.71 2.28
C ASP A 171 -16.12 -44.22 2.03
N ARG A 172 -16.53 -44.70 0.84
CA ARG A 172 -16.35 -46.10 0.44
C ARG A 172 -14.96 -46.42 -0.11
N LEU A 173 -14.14 -45.42 -0.49
CA LEU A 173 -12.87 -45.65 -1.21
C LEU A 173 -11.63 -45.06 -0.52
N ASN A 174 -11.74 -43.95 0.25
CA ASN A 174 -10.80 -43.40 1.25
C ASN A 174 -11.17 -41.91 1.47
N PRO A 175 -11.57 -41.46 2.67
CA PRO A 175 -11.89 -40.05 2.90
C PRO A 175 -10.62 -39.18 2.84
N LEU A 176 -10.56 -38.25 1.88
CA LEU A 176 -9.50 -37.25 1.83
C LEU A 176 -9.53 -36.40 3.10
N ILE A 177 -8.37 -36.21 3.71
CA ILE A 177 -8.16 -35.30 4.83
C ILE A 177 -7.57 -33.98 4.35
N PHE A 178 -7.78 -32.90 5.11
CA PHE A 178 -7.47 -31.53 4.69
C PHE A 178 -6.11 -31.36 3.99
N TRP A 179 -5.02 -31.91 4.56
CA TRP A 179 -3.68 -31.76 3.99
C TRP A 179 -3.44 -32.58 2.73
N GLU A 180 -4.15 -33.70 2.56
CA GLU A 180 -4.14 -34.47 1.32
C GLU A 180 -4.86 -33.71 0.20
N TRP A 181 -5.99 -33.09 0.53
CA TRP A 181 -6.68 -32.17 -0.39
C TRP A 181 -5.79 -30.97 -0.74
N VAL A 182 -5.17 -30.32 0.25
CA VAL A 182 -4.20 -29.23 -0.02
C VAL A 182 -3.11 -29.73 -0.95
N LYS A 183 -2.54 -30.92 -0.72
CA LYS A 183 -1.49 -31.52 -1.57
C LYS A 183 -1.95 -31.71 -3.02
N GLN A 184 -3.21 -32.05 -3.27
CA GLN A 184 -3.78 -32.22 -4.61
C GLN A 184 -4.06 -30.90 -5.34
N HIS A 185 -4.12 -29.77 -4.61
CA HIS A 185 -4.39 -28.45 -5.15
C HIS A 185 -3.16 -27.54 -5.03
N PRO A 186 -2.15 -27.66 -5.93
CA PRO A 186 -0.93 -26.83 -5.95
C PRO A 186 -1.21 -25.32 -6.04
N GLU A 187 -2.35 -24.93 -6.60
CA GLU A 187 -2.82 -23.54 -6.68
C GLU A 187 -3.03 -22.87 -5.31
N ILE A 188 -3.18 -23.64 -4.22
CA ILE A 188 -3.34 -23.09 -2.87
C ILE A 188 -1.97 -22.65 -2.32
N PRO A 189 -1.77 -21.36 -2.00
CA PRO A 189 -0.54 -20.92 -1.36
C PRO A 189 -0.46 -21.40 0.10
N ILE A 190 0.76 -21.72 0.55
CA ILE A 190 1.05 -22.16 1.92
C ILE A 190 1.86 -21.10 2.65
N ILE A 191 1.35 -20.62 3.79
CA ILE A 191 2.06 -19.66 4.63
C ILE A 191 2.93 -20.39 5.67
N LEU A 192 4.22 -20.07 5.71
CA LEU A 192 5.15 -20.53 6.75
C LEU A 192 5.30 -19.44 7.80
N CYS A 193 5.01 -19.75 9.06
CA CYS A 193 5.15 -18.81 10.16
C CYS A 193 5.89 -19.42 11.36
N GLU A 194 6.43 -18.56 12.22
CA GLU A 194 7.13 -18.98 13.44
C GLU A 194 6.13 -19.21 14.59
N GLY A 195 5.95 -20.47 14.97
CA GLY A 195 5.15 -20.87 16.13
C GLY A 195 3.69 -21.26 15.81
N GLU A 196 3.14 -22.09 16.67
CA GLU A 196 1.91 -22.85 16.45
C GLU A 196 0.67 -21.96 16.54
N LYS A 197 0.63 -21.03 17.49
CA LYS A 197 -0.52 -20.10 17.63
C LYS A 197 -0.72 -19.22 16.40
N LYS A 198 0.37 -18.84 15.73
CA LYS A 198 0.37 -18.02 14.51
C LYS A 198 -0.23 -18.77 13.33
N ALA A 199 0.20 -20.01 13.13
CA ALA A 199 -0.36 -20.88 12.09
C ALA A 199 -1.84 -21.18 12.37
N ALA A 200 -2.20 -21.43 13.64
CA ALA A 200 -3.58 -21.67 14.04
C ALA A 200 -4.47 -20.44 13.82
N CYS A 201 -3.98 -19.24 14.12
CA CYS A 201 -4.65 -17.97 13.84
C CYS A 201 -4.91 -17.79 12.34
N LEU A 202 -3.88 -18.01 11.50
CA LEU A 202 -4.00 -17.91 10.04
C LEU A 202 -4.99 -18.93 9.46
N LEU A 203 -4.96 -20.18 9.92
CA LEU A 203 -5.93 -21.21 9.55
C LEU A 203 -7.35 -20.80 9.95
N SER A 204 -7.52 -20.20 11.12
CA SER A 204 -8.81 -19.68 11.60
C SER A 204 -9.40 -18.59 10.70
N LEU A 205 -8.54 -17.88 9.94
CA LEU A 205 -8.92 -16.90 8.93
C LEU A 205 -8.99 -17.48 7.50
N GLY A 206 -8.82 -18.80 7.35
CA GLY A 206 -8.91 -19.49 6.06
C GLY A 206 -7.63 -19.47 5.23
N PHE A 207 -6.50 -19.03 5.78
CA PHE A 207 -5.19 -19.17 5.11
C PHE A 207 -4.57 -20.52 5.45
N VAL A 208 -4.07 -21.26 4.46
CA VAL A 208 -3.33 -22.50 4.72
C VAL A 208 -1.98 -22.14 5.32
N ALA A 209 -1.72 -22.54 6.55
CA ALA A 209 -0.49 -22.20 7.27
C ALA A 209 0.13 -23.41 7.97
N ILE A 210 1.47 -23.47 7.96
CA ILE A 210 2.28 -24.49 8.65
C ILE A 210 3.15 -23.79 9.68
N ALA A 211 3.20 -24.35 10.90
CA ALA A 211 4.02 -23.79 11.97
C ALA A 211 5.44 -24.35 11.93
N LEU A 212 6.42 -23.46 11.93
CA LEU A 212 7.82 -23.80 12.19
C LEU A 212 8.13 -23.60 13.67
N PRO A 213 8.82 -24.53 14.36
CA PRO A 213 9.15 -24.35 15.78
C PRO A 213 10.10 -23.18 16.07
N GLY A 214 10.76 -22.69 15.02
CA GLY A 214 11.60 -21.49 15.00
C GLY A 214 11.95 -21.11 13.57
N ILE A 215 12.34 -19.85 13.34
CA ILE A 215 12.64 -19.31 11.99
C ILE A 215 13.62 -20.14 11.16
N TRP A 216 14.55 -20.85 11.81
CA TRP A 216 15.59 -21.62 11.13
C TRP A 216 15.13 -23.03 10.71
N ASN A 217 13.95 -23.48 11.13
CA ASN A 217 13.48 -24.85 10.96
C ASN A 217 12.71 -25.10 9.66
N GLY A 218 12.68 -24.14 8.74
CA GLY A 218 12.15 -24.36 7.38
C GLY A 218 13.09 -25.18 6.49
N ARG A 219 14.31 -25.49 6.94
CA ARG A 219 15.32 -26.25 6.19
C ARG A 219 16.23 -27.04 7.13
N VAL A 220 16.96 -27.99 6.57
CA VAL A 220 17.98 -28.80 7.27
C VAL A 220 19.31 -28.70 6.53
N GLY A 221 20.42 -28.81 7.27
CA GLY A 221 21.78 -28.59 6.74
C GLY A 221 22.60 -27.69 7.67
N LYS A 222 23.93 -27.72 7.55
CA LYS A 222 24.84 -26.89 8.35
C LYS A 222 25.62 -25.88 7.50
N LYS A 223 25.67 -26.02 6.18
CA LYS A 223 26.47 -25.24 5.23
C LYS A 223 25.65 -24.91 3.98
N ASP A 224 25.95 -23.80 3.31
CA ASP A 224 25.13 -23.32 2.19
C ASP A 224 24.97 -24.31 1.02
N PHE A 225 25.90 -25.26 0.87
CA PHE A 225 25.84 -26.30 -0.17
C PHE A 225 25.14 -27.60 0.25
N ASP A 226 24.85 -27.78 1.56
CA ASP A 226 24.14 -28.95 2.09
C ASP A 226 22.72 -28.63 2.57
N GLU A 227 22.30 -27.37 2.46
CA GLU A 227 20.97 -26.93 2.85
C GLU A 227 19.91 -27.43 1.87
N ARG A 228 18.91 -28.11 2.43
CA ARG A 228 17.73 -28.60 1.70
C ARG A 228 16.47 -28.28 2.49
N LEU A 229 15.35 -28.22 1.77
CA LEU A 229 14.04 -27.99 2.38
C LEU A 229 13.79 -29.00 3.50
N HIS A 230 13.13 -28.58 4.59
CA HIS A 230 12.84 -29.48 5.70
C HIS A 230 12.06 -30.70 5.20
N PRO A 231 12.42 -31.94 5.59
CA PRO A 231 11.79 -33.16 5.04
C PRO A 231 10.27 -33.15 5.12
N ASP A 232 9.72 -32.64 6.22
CA ASP A 232 8.27 -32.52 6.41
C ASP A 232 7.58 -31.59 5.41
N LEU A 233 8.27 -30.58 4.87
CA LEU A 233 7.72 -29.63 3.90
C LEU A 233 7.80 -30.14 2.45
N VAL A 234 8.69 -31.08 2.16
CA VAL A 234 8.93 -31.63 0.81
C VAL A 234 7.66 -32.21 0.17
N PRO A 235 6.78 -32.97 0.88
CA PRO A 235 5.55 -33.51 0.29
C PRO A 235 4.60 -32.48 -0.33
N LEU A 236 4.69 -31.20 0.07
CA LEU A 236 3.88 -30.09 -0.42
C LEU A 236 4.63 -29.17 -1.40
N ALA A 237 5.94 -29.33 -1.56
CA ALA A 237 6.77 -28.57 -2.49
C ALA A 237 6.70 -29.17 -3.90
N GLN A 238 5.64 -28.82 -4.63
CA GLN A 238 5.38 -29.28 -6.00
C GLN A 238 5.47 -28.10 -6.99
N PRO A 239 5.75 -28.35 -8.28
CA PRO A 239 5.69 -27.30 -9.31
C PRO A 239 4.35 -26.56 -9.29
N GLY A 240 4.41 -25.22 -9.40
CA GLY A 240 3.23 -24.36 -9.31
C GLY A 240 2.74 -24.08 -7.88
N ARG A 241 3.26 -24.77 -6.84
CA ARG A 241 2.96 -24.42 -5.44
C ARG A 241 3.67 -23.15 -5.04
N LYS A 242 2.93 -22.21 -4.45
CA LYS A 242 3.50 -21.01 -3.82
C LYS A 242 3.63 -21.18 -2.31
N PHE A 243 4.82 -20.94 -1.76
CA PHE A 243 5.05 -20.75 -0.33
C PHE A 243 5.24 -19.26 -0.01
N ILE A 244 4.64 -18.82 1.09
CA ILE A 244 4.74 -17.43 1.55
C ILE A 244 5.33 -17.44 2.95
N ILE A 245 6.53 -16.90 3.13
CA ILE A 245 7.16 -16.80 4.44
C ILE A 245 6.62 -15.56 5.15
N LEU A 246 6.02 -15.74 6.33
CA LEU A 246 5.49 -14.68 7.19
C LEU A 246 6.03 -14.87 8.62
N PHE A 247 7.19 -14.27 8.89
CA PHE A 247 7.81 -14.25 10.22
C PHE A 247 7.50 -12.97 10.98
N ASP A 248 7.72 -13.02 12.30
CA ASP A 248 7.43 -11.95 13.23
C ASP A 248 8.11 -10.62 12.85
N TYR A 249 7.43 -9.52 13.14
CA TYR A 249 7.99 -8.19 13.04
C TYR A 249 9.08 -7.98 14.11
N GLU A 250 10.25 -7.51 13.70
CA GLU A 250 11.39 -7.33 14.60
C GLU A 250 12.10 -5.98 14.37
N THR A 251 12.34 -5.28 15.48
CA THR A 251 13.00 -3.97 15.52
C THR A 251 14.48 -4.07 15.86
N LYS A 252 14.90 -5.10 16.62
CA LYS A 252 16.29 -5.31 17.03
C LYS A 252 17.14 -5.80 15.88
N LEU A 253 18.12 -5.00 15.46
CA LEU A 253 19.01 -5.26 14.31
C LEU A 253 19.56 -6.69 14.24
N LYS A 254 20.10 -7.21 15.36
CA LYS A 254 20.68 -8.56 15.41
C LYS A 254 19.64 -9.64 15.11
N THR A 255 18.47 -9.56 15.73
CA THR A 255 17.39 -10.53 15.51
C THR A 255 16.80 -10.35 14.12
N ARG A 256 16.61 -9.11 13.66
CA ARG A 256 16.12 -8.80 12.30
C ARG A 256 17.01 -9.40 11.21
N TRP A 257 18.33 -9.34 11.39
CA TRP A 257 19.30 -9.99 10.50
C TRP A 257 19.18 -11.52 10.51
N SER A 258 18.92 -12.11 11.69
CA SER A 258 18.66 -13.54 11.82
C SER A 258 17.38 -13.95 11.10
N VAL A 259 16.29 -13.18 11.25
CA VAL A 259 15.02 -13.40 10.54
C VAL A 259 15.24 -13.33 9.04
N TYR A 260 15.89 -12.28 8.54
CA TYR A 260 16.25 -12.15 7.14
C TYR A 260 17.04 -13.33 6.59
N SER A 261 18.11 -13.71 7.29
CA SER A 261 18.98 -14.81 6.88
C SER A 261 18.22 -16.12 6.83
N ALA A 262 17.34 -16.37 7.82
CA ALA A 262 16.50 -17.55 7.88
C ALA A 262 15.47 -17.58 6.75
N THR A 263 14.80 -16.45 6.49
CA THR A 263 13.84 -16.29 5.39
C THR A 263 14.48 -16.55 4.03
N VAL A 264 15.60 -15.90 3.73
CA VAL A 264 16.28 -16.03 2.43
C VAL A 264 16.75 -17.47 2.19
N ARG A 265 17.35 -18.10 3.19
CA ARG A 265 17.87 -19.46 3.05
C ARG A 265 16.75 -20.49 2.96
N THR A 266 15.70 -20.34 3.76
CA THR A 266 14.50 -21.18 3.64
C THR A 266 13.84 -21.01 2.28
N GLY A 267 13.70 -19.78 1.80
CA GLY A 267 13.14 -19.51 0.48
C GLY A 267 13.95 -20.12 -0.67
N LYS A 268 15.28 -20.01 -0.62
CA LYS A 268 16.16 -20.69 -1.59
C LYS A 268 15.97 -22.21 -1.58
N ALA A 269 15.80 -22.81 -0.40
CA ALA A 269 15.55 -24.24 -0.26
C ALA A 269 14.18 -24.65 -0.84
N ILE A 270 13.15 -23.79 -0.71
CA ILE A 270 11.84 -24.00 -1.34
C ILE A 270 11.95 -23.97 -2.87
N VAL A 271 12.64 -22.95 -3.42
CA VAL A 271 12.86 -22.82 -4.86
C VAL A 271 13.66 -23.99 -5.41
N ALA A 272 14.69 -24.43 -4.70
CA ALA A 272 15.47 -25.61 -5.08
C ALA A 272 14.66 -26.91 -5.03
N ALA A 273 13.58 -26.97 -4.24
CA ALA A 273 12.66 -28.10 -4.19
C ALA A 273 11.58 -28.06 -5.30
N GLY A 274 11.57 -27.02 -6.16
CA GLY A 274 10.67 -26.91 -7.31
C GLY A 274 9.38 -26.12 -7.06
N ALA A 275 9.25 -25.44 -5.92
CA ALA A 275 8.12 -24.58 -5.59
C ALA A 275 8.48 -23.08 -5.67
N GLU A 276 7.48 -22.20 -5.76
CA GLU A 276 7.66 -20.75 -5.73
C GLU A 276 7.75 -20.25 -4.28
N CYS A 277 8.48 -19.15 -4.06
CA CYS A 277 8.59 -18.54 -2.75
C CYS A 277 8.47 -17.02 -2.79
N GLU A 278 7.51 -16.50 -2.02
CA GLU A 278 7.33 -15.09 -1.71
C GLU A 278 7.48 -14.85 -0.20
N VAL A 279 7.61 -13.58 0.18
CA VAL A 279 7.79 -13.15 1.56
C VAL A 279 6.80 -12.02 1.86
N ALA A 280 5.89 -12.26 2.79
CA ALA A 280 5.01 -11.24 3.35
C ALA A 280 5.66 -10.64 4.60
N SER A 281 5.47 -9.34 4.84
CA SER A 281 6.04 -8.64 5.99
C SER A 281 4.95 -7.90 6.74
N LEU A 282 4.84 -8.12 8.05
CA LEU A 282 3.91 -7.37 8.90
C LEU A 282 4.32 -5.88 8.97
N PRO A 283 3.38 -4.94 8.94
CA PRO A 283 3.66 -3.50 8.93
C PRO A 283 4.15 -2.96 10.29
N GLY A 284 4.00 -3.74 11.38
CA GLY A 284 4.40 -3.37 12.74
C GLY A 284 3.40 -2.43 13.45
N PRO A 285 3.58 -2.13 14.76
CA PRO A 285 4.59 -2.69 15.69
C PRO A 285 4.22 -4.06 16.28
N GLN A 286 3.08 -4.64 15.90
CA GLN A 286 2.65 -5.95 16.40
C GLN A 286 3.67 -7.02 15.99
N LYS A 287 4.16 -7.79 16.98
CA LYS A 287 5.27 -8.73 16.78
C LYS A 287 4.81 -9.97 16.03
N GLY A 288 3.76 -10.63 16.52
CA GLY A 288 3.17 -11.80 15.88
C GLY A 288 2.00 -11.45 14.96
N VAL A 289 1.72 -12.34 13.99
CA VAL A 289 0.50 -12.25 13.17
C VAL A 289 -0.77 -12.46 14.01
N ASP A 290 -0.70 -13.27 15.05
CA ASP A 290 -1.75 -13.46 16.05
C ASP A 290 -2.03 -12.17 16.82
N ASP A 291 -0.99 -11.48 17.30
CA ASP A 291 -1.13 -10.17 17.94
C ASP A 291 -1.73 -9.13 16.97
N PHE A 292 -1.28 -9.15 15.71
CA PHE A 292 -1.78 -8.26 14.66
C PHE A 292 -3.28 -8.47 14.41
N VAL A 293 -3.75 -9.72 14.38
CA VAL A 293 -5.16 -10.02 14.17
C VAL A 293 -6.02 -9.56 15.34
N VAL A 294 -5.56 -9.79 16.57
CA VAL A 294 -6.29 -9.38 17.78
C VAL A 294 -6.45 -7.86 17.85
N GLU A 295 -5.40 -7.10 17.57
CA GLU A 295 -5.45 -5.64 17.63
C GLU A 295 -6.32 -5.02 16.53
N ARG A 296 -6.29 -5.58 15.31
CA ARG A 296 -7.03 -5.04 14.17
C ARG A 296 -8.50 -5.44 14.15
N GLY A 297 -8.88 -6.49 14.87
CA GLY A 297 -10.26 -6.95 14.97
C GLY A 297 -10.88 -7.23 13.59
N PHE A 298 -12.00 -6.58 13.28
CA PHE A 298 -12.77 -6.81 12.04
C PHE A 298 -11.97 -6.54 10.75
N ASP A 299 -11.01 -5.61 10.77
CA ASP A 299 -10.22 -5.27 9.57
C ASP A 299 -9.04 -6.22 9.33
N ALA A 300 -8.69 -7.06 10.30
CA ALA A 300 -7.48 -7.88 10.30
C ALA A 300 -7.33 -8.75 9.04
N ASN A 301 -8.42 -9.41 8.66
CA ASN A 301 -8.45 -10.37 7.58
C ASN A 301 -8.31 -9.70 6.19
N ALA A 302 -8.93 -8.54 5.99
CA ALA A 302 -8.75 -7.73 4.78
C ALA A 302 -7.30 -7.22 4.67
N LEU A 303 -6.75 -6.72 5.77
CA LEU A 303 -5.36 -6.26 5.84
C LEU A 303 -4.35 -7.39 5.59
N LEU A 304 -4.56 -8.56 6.17
CA LEU A 304 -3.71 -9.74 5.92
C LEU A 304 -3.80 -10.23 4.48
N THR A 305 -5.00 -10.22 3.89
CA THR A 305 -5.17 -10.53 2.46
C THR A 305 -4.34 -9.56 1.61
N ALA A 306 -4.45 -8.26 1.88
CA ALA A 306 -3.66 -7.25 1.17
C ALA A 306 -2.14 -7.42 1.36
N LEU A 307 -1.68 -7.84 2.56
CA LEU A 307 -0.27 -8.10 2.84
C LEU A 307 0.26 -9.34 2.12
N VAL A 308 -0.54 -10.40 2.07
CA VAL A 308 -0.23 -11.63 1.33
C VAL A 308 -0.22 -11.34 -0.17
N ASP A 309 -1.15 -10.53 -0.66
CA ASP A 309 -1.21 -10.11 -2.07
C ASP A 309 -0.07 -9.15 -2.45
N ASP A 310 0.49 -8.36 -1.53
CA ASP A 310 1.69 -7.51 -1.73
C ASP A 310 3.00 -8.25 -1.39
N ALA A 311 2.94 -9.57 -1.12
CA ALA A 311 4.15 -10.33 -0.80
C ALA A 311 5.23 -10.17 -1.87
N LYS A 312 6.49 -10.13 -1.44
CA LYS A 312 7.63 -9.85 -2.30
C LYS A 312 8.22 -11.16 -2.80
N SER A 313 8.65 -11.20 -4.06
CA SER A 313 9.54 -12.27 -4.52
C SER A 313 10.78 -12.34 -3.63
N LEU A 314 11.47 -13.48 -3.57
CA LEU A 314 12.71 -13.59 -2.79
C LEU A 314 13.74 -12.52 -3.16
N THR A 315 13.89 -12.22 -4.45
CA THR A 315 14.79 -11.19 -4.96
C THR A 315 14.38 -9.80 -4.49
N ASP A 316 13.09 -9.47 -4.55
CA ASP A 316 12.57 -8.17 -4.09
C ASP A 316 12.60 -8.05 -2.58
N TYR A 317 12.36 -9.13 -1.84
CA TYR A 317 12.53 -9.16 -0.38
C TYR A 317 13.99 -8.90 -0.01
N GLN A 318 14.94 -9.55 -0.69
CA GLN A 318 16.37 -9.32 -0.48
C GLN A 318 16.77 -7.87 -0.74
N ARG A 319 16.31 -7.29 -1.85
CA ARG A 319 16.48 -5.86 -2.13
C ARG A 319 15.88 -5.04 -0.98
N SER A 320 14.63 -5.30 -0.61
CA SER A 320 13.88 -4.53 0.40
C SER A 320 14.44 -4.59 1.82
N PHE A 321 14.99 -5.73 2.23
CA PHE A 321 15.62 -5.86 3.55
C PHE A 321 16.92 -5.08 3.62
N LEU A 322 17.69 -5.14 2.53
CA LEU A 322 18.86 -4.31 2.38
C LEU A 322 18.43 -2.84 2.35
N ILE A 323 17.25 -2.47 1.79
CA ILE A 323 16.70 -1.09 1.54
C ILE A 323 16.68 -0.16 2.77
N LYS A 324 16.89 -0.66 4.00
CA LYS A 324 17.01 0.22 5.18
C LYS A 324 18.21 1.18 5.19
N HIS A 325 19.17 1.03 4.28
CA HIS A 325 20.15 2.09 4.03
C HIS A 325 19.64 3.01 2.92
N ARG A 326 19.22 4.22 3.33
CA ARG A 326 19.17 5.39 2.44
C ARG A 326 20.54 5.56 1.79
N GLY A 327 20.57 5.80 0.49
CA GLY A 327 21.81 5.88 -0.29
C GLY A 327 22.03 4.71 -1.25
N LEU A 328 23.20 4.72 -1.89
CA LEU A 328 23.58 3.81 -2.96
C LEU A 328 23.91 2.39 -2.49
N ARG A 329 23.59 1.38 -3.29
CA ARG A 329 24.07 -0.01 -3.12
C ARG A 329 24.77 -0.55 -4.34
N LYS A 330 24.21 -0.28 -5.51
CA LYS A 330 24.74 -0.76 -6.78
C LYS A 330 26.10 -0.14 -7.07
N TYR A 331 26.23 1.15 -6.75
CA TYR A 331 27.43 1.91 -7.03
C TYR A 331 28.22 2.25 -5.77
N LYS A 332 29.55 2.19 -5.87
CA LYS A 332 30.47 2.58 -4.80
C LYS A 332 31.01 3.98 -5.08
N PRO A 333 31.09 4.86 -4.07
CA PRO A 333 31.77 6.14 -4.22
C PRO A 333 33.23 5.95 -4.60
N GLN A 334 33.66 6.65 -5.65
CA GLN A 334 35.07 6.73 -6.04
C GLN A 334 35.83 7.64 -5.06
N ILE A 335 35.17 8.70 -4.58
CA ILE A 335 35.73 9.64 -3.62
C ILE A 335 34.81 9.74 -2.40
N ILE A 336 35.41 9.66 -1.22
CA ILE A 336 34.75 9.87 0.06
C ILE A 336 35.46 11.01 0.79
N LEU A 337 34.74 12.08 1.05
CA LEU A 337 35.19 13.28 1.75
C LEU A 337 34.44 13.41 3.08
N ASP A 338 35.02 14.12 4.03
CA ASP A 338 34.34 14.56 5.26
C ASP A 338 34.69 16.02 5.51
N VAL A 339 34.11 16.89 4.66
CA VAL A 339 34.37 18.33 4.68
C VAL A 339 33.06 19.10 4.72
N LYS A 340 33.06 20.22 5.45
CA LYS A 340 31.87 21.07 5.54
C LYS A 340 31.50 21.65 4.17
N TYR A 341 32.47 22.09 3.38
CA TYR A 341 32.26 22.67 2.06
C TYR A 341 33.08 21.92 1.00
N LEU A 342 32.43 21.40 -0.04
CA LEU A 342 33.08 20.64 -1.11
C LEU A 342 34.18 21.42 -1.83
N THR A 343 34.02 22.75 -1.95
CA THR A 343 35.02 23.64 -2.56
C THR A 343 36.36 23.64 -1.82
N GLN A 344 36.40 23.31 -0.53
CA GLN A 344 37.64 23.21 0.25
C GLN A 344 38.49 21.98 -0.12
N ALA A 345 37.85 20.98 -0.73
CA ALA A 345 38.50 19.76 -1.17
C ALA A 345 38.80 19.77 -2.69
N LEU A 346 38.46 20.83 -3.41
CA LEU A 346 38.69 20.92 -4.86
C LEU A 346 40.15 21.28 -5.14
N LEU A 347 40.82 20.52 -6.00
CA LEU A 347 42.07 20.91 -6.66
C LEU A 347 41.70 21.52 -8.01
N MET A 348 42.06 22.79 -8.23
CA MET A 348 41.95 23.42 -9.55
C MET A 348 43.22 23.09 -10.34
N ASP A 349 43.06 22.55 -11.55
CA ASP A 349 44.20 22.35 -12.45
C ASP A 349 44.82 23.70 -12.80
N GLU A 350 46.11 23.88 -12.51
CA GLU A 350 46.91 24.98 -13.02
C GLU A 350 47.12 24.76 -14.53
N LEU A 351 46.35 25.44 -15.37
CA LEU A 351 46.58 25.49 -16.82
C LEU A 351 47.36 26.76 -17.20
N GLY A 352 48.57 26.56 -17.72
CA GLY A 352 49.15 27.44 -18.74
C GLY A 352 50.50 28.08 -18.40
N SER A 353 51.61 27.40 -18.70
CA SER A 353 52.79 28.08 -19.25
C SER A 353 53.25 27.37 -20.51
N SER A 354 53.27 28.13 -21.60
CA SER A 354 53.89 27.77 -22.86
C SER A 354 55.40 27.68 -22.66
N GLN A 355 55.98 26.52 -22.97
CA GLN A 355 57.30 26.38 -23.61
C GLN A 355 57.56 24.90 -23.90
N ALA A 356 57.74 24.58 -25.17
CA ALA A 356 58.31 23.29 -25.59
C ALA A 356 59.73 23.15 -25.02
N PRO A 357 60.14 21.92 -24.67
CA PRO A 357 61.16 21.27 -25.49
C PRO A 357 60.90 19.75 -25.71
N THR A 358 61.08 19.37 -26.97
CA THR A 358 61.77 18.18 -27.53
C THR A 358 61.89 16.87 -26.72
N GLU A 359 61.45 15.80 -27.39
CA GLU A 359 62.03 14.44 -27.47
C GLU A 359 62.40 13.68 -26.17
N GLU A 360 61.61 12.66 -25.84
CA GLU A 360 61.99 11.22 -25.86
C GLU A 360 60.97 10.40 -25.06
N LEU A 361 60.10 9.67 -25.76
CA LEU A 361 59.32 8.55 -25.19
C LEU A 361 59.06 7.55 -26.32
N THR A 362 60.02 6.68 -26.55
CA THR A 362 59.78 5.37 -27.16
C THR A 362 59.67 4.33 -26.06
N ASN A 363 58.76 3.38 -26.28
CA ASN A 363 58.51 2.14 -25.54
C ASN A 363 57.72 2.26 -24.23
N CYS A 364 56.46 1.79 -24.27
CA CYS A 364 56.14 0.45 -23.75
C CYS A 364 54.79 -0.04 -24.29
N ASN A 365 54.85 -1.22 -24.91
CA ASN A 365 53.76 -1.93 -25.56
C ASN A 365 52.67 -2.42 -24.60
N PHE A 366 51.45 -2.49 -25.14
CA PHE A 366 50.32 -3.28 -24.67
C PHE A 366 50.69 -4.73 -24.37
N GLY A 367 50.15 -5.25 -23.26
CA GLY A 367 50.17 -6.68 -22.91
C GLY A 367 48.90 -7.07 -22.17
N VAL A 368 47.93 -7.56 -22.93
CA VAL A 368 46.75 -8.33 -22.46
C VAL A 368 47.23 -9.59 -21.74
N LEU A 369 46.62 -10.00 -20.62
CA LEU A 369 46.32 -11.40 -20.27
C LEU A 369 45.51 -11.55 -18.96
N SER A 370 44.76 -12.66 -18.94
CA SER A 370 43.57 -13.06 -18.19
C SER A 370 43.79 -13.45 -16.69
N PRO A 371 42.72 -13.75 -15.92
CA PRO A 371 42.79 -13.89 -14.46
C PRO A 371 43.11 -15.32 -14.01
N VAL A 372 44.04 -15.48 -13.07
CA VAL A 372 44.32 -16.76 -12.40
C VAL A 372 44.05 -16.64 -10.90
N TYR A 373 43.14 -17.49 -10.43
CA TYR A 373 42.90 -17.85 -9.04
C TYR A 373 44.19 -18.36 -8.38
N LEU A 374 44.52 -17.91 -7.17
CA LEU A 374 45.35 -18.73 -6.29
C LEU A 374 44.99 -18.63 -4.81
N GLN A 375 45.16 -19.79 -4.20
CA GLN A 375 44.61 -20.27 -2.94
C GLN A 375 45.28 -19.68 -1.70
N SER A 376 44.54 -19.75 -0.59
CA SER A 376 45.00 -19.52 0.78
C SER A 376 46.21 -20.40 1.17
N PRO A 377 47.01 -19.94 2.15
CA PRO A 377 47.65 -20.86 3.07
C PRO A 377 47.22 -20.65 4.53
N ARG A 378 47.24 -21.77 5.24
CA ARG A 378 46.84 -22.03 6.62
C ARG A 378 48.04 -21.92 7.59
N ILE A 379 47.73 -21.43 8.80
CA ILE A 379 48.18 -21.88 10.14
C ILE A 379 49.65 -21.65 10.54
N TYR A 380 49.88 -21.00 11.70
CA TYR A 380 50.51 -21.60 12.90
C TYR A 380 50.09 -20.89 14.19
N ASN A 381 49.66 -21.70 15.16
CA ASN A 381 49.36 -21.33 16.56
C ASN A 381 50.65 -21.17 17.35
N THR A 382 50.69 -20.21 18.27
CA THR A 382 51.39 -20.34 19.56
C THR A 382 50.51 -19.75 20.66
N GLN A 383 50.32 -20.54 21.71
CA GLN A 383 49.56 -20.22 22.92
C GLN A 383 50.42 -19.41 23.90
N SER A 384 49.83 -18.38 24.51
CA SER A 384 50.06 -18.07 25.93
C SER A 384 48.94 -17.15 26.44
N GLU A 385 48.33 -17.57 27.53
CA GLU A 385 47.22 -16.95 28.25
C GLU A 385 47.66 -15.68 29.00
N GLU A 386 46.82 -14.63 28.98
CA GLU A 386 45.97 -14.18 30.11
C GLU A 386 45.84 -12.65 30.23
N SER A 387 44.63 -12.22 30.64
CA SER A 387 44.30 -10.92 31.27
C SER A 387 43.86 -9.72 30.40
N GLN A 388 42.56 -9.76 30.05
CA GLN A 388 41.58 -8.67 30.06
C GLN A 388 42.07 -7.19 30.10
N ARG A 389 42.04 -6.53 28.94
CA ARG A 389 41.60 -5.13 28.77
C ARG A 389 41.13 -4.96 27.32
N LYS A 390 39.84 -4.67 27.11
CA LYS A 390 39.26 -4.35 25.79
C LYS A 390 39.91 -3.08 25.23
N TYR A 391 41.01 -3.25 24.51
CA TYR A 391 41.57 -2.21 23.66
C TYR A 391 40.63 -2.00 22.47
N ARG A 392 40.19 -0.74 22.33
CA ARG A 392 39.60 -0.15 21.13
C ARG A 392 40.67 -0.27 20.04
N LEU A 393 40.58 -1.31 19.20
CA LEU A 393 41.39 -1.42 17.99
C LEU A 393 41.11 -0.17 17.12
N LYS A 394 42.05 0.78 17.15
CA LYS A 394 42.15 1.83 16.14
C LYS A 394 42.27 1.11 14.81
N LYS A 395 41.23 1.18 13.97
CA LYS A 395 41.37 0.92 12.55
C LYS A 395 42.52 1.78 12.07
N THR A 396 43.53 1.16 11.48
CA THR A 396 44.54 1.83 10.65
C THR A 396 43.78 2.68 9.64
N HIS A 397 43.86 4.00 9.80
CA HIS A 397 43.38 4.95 8.81
C HIS A 397 44.16 4.69 7.52
N GLN A 398 43.54 4.00 6.56
CA GLN A 398 43.92 4.20 5.16
C GLN A 398 43.71 5.69 4.88
N ASN A 399 44.75 6.37 4.40
CA ASN A 399 44.71 7.79 4.04
C ASN A 399 43.53 8.04 3.10
N GLN A 400 42.43 8.60 3.61
CA GLN A 400 41.34 9.09 2.78
C GLN A 400 41.87 10.31 2.01
N PRO A 401 41.63 10.41 0.68
CA PRO A 401 42.02 11.58 -0.08
C PRO A 401 41.31 12.82 0.49
N LYS A 402 42.08 13.81 0.94
CA LYS A 402 41.54 15.10 1.43
C LYS A 402 41.03 16.00 0.30
N TYR A 403 41.42 15.69 -0.94
CA TYR A 403 41.19 16.52 -2.10
C TYR A 403 40.79 15.68 -3.31
N PHE A 404 40.14 16.32 -4.30
CA PHE A 404 39.75 15.70 -5.55
C PHE A 404 39.87 16.67 -6.73
N VAL A 405 40.09 16.10 -7.92
CA VAL A 405 39.98 16.81 -9.20
C VAL A 405 38.58 16.57 -9.74
N PHE A 406 37.90 17.65 -10.15
CA PHE A 406 36.54 17.54 -10.68
C PHE A 406 36.57 16.96 -12.10
N PRO A 407 35.80 15.90 -12.42
CA PRO A 407 35.81 15.31 -13.76
C PRO A 407 35.41 16.29 -14.87
N HIS A 408 36.08 16.20 -16.02
CA HIS A 408 35.78 17.04 -17.20
C HIS A 408 34.67 16.46 -18.09
N SER A 409 34.31 15.19 -17.92
CA SER A 409 33.26 14.51 -18.70
C SER A 409 32.62 13.35 -17.93
N GLY A 410 31.49 12.86 -18.47
CA GLY A 410 30.70 11.75 -17.94
C GLY A 410 29.61 12.17 -16.96
N LEU A 411 28.91 11.19 -16.41
CA LEU A 411 27.90 11.35 -15.36
C LEU A 411 28.58 11.44 -13.98
N VAL A 412 28.59 12.62 -13.39
CA VAL A 412 29.09 12.88 -12.04
C VAL A 412 27.93 12.93 -11.05
N VAL A 413 28.05 12.20 -9.95
CA VAL A 413 27.04 12.09 -8.89
C VAL A 413 27.60 12.70 -7.61
N LEU A 414 27.02 13.81 -7.17
CA LEU A 414 27.39 14.50 -5.94
C LEU A 414 26.44 14.12 -4.80
N ILE A 415 26.95 13.32 -3.86
CA ILE A 415 26.21 12.93 -2.65
C ILE A 415 26.72 13.75 -1.49
N SER A 416 25.98 14.80 -1.11
CA SER A 416 26.42 15.69 -0.02
C SER A 416 25.24 16.32 0.69
N ASP A 417 25.35 16.48 2.01
CA ASP A 417 24.28 16.99 2.88
C ASP A 417 23.87 18.44 2.50
N MET A 418 22.77 18.93 3.05
CA MET A 418 22.27 20.28 2.78
C MET A 418 23.24 21.35 3.34
N GLY A 419 23.54 22.38 2.55
CA GLY A 419 24.41 23.49 2.96
C GLY A 419 25.91 23.22 2.87
N THR A 420 26.33 22.23 2.09
CA THR A 420 27.72 21.77 1.97
C THR A 420 28.50 22.32 0.76
N GLY A 421 28.01 23.38 0.12
CA GLY A 421 28.74 24.03 -0.97
C GLY A 421 28.58 23.38 -2.36
N LYS A 422 27.53 22.57 -2.60
CA LYS A 422 27.29 21.91 -3.92
C LYS A 422 27.10 22.93 -5.04
N THR A 423 26.28 23.95 -4.80
CA THR A 423 26.03 25.03 -5.77
C THR A 423 27.28 25.86 -6.01
N GLU A 424 28.04 26.15 -4.96
CA GLU A 424 29.29 26.91 -5.03
C GLU A 424 30.36 26.15 -5.82
N LEU A 425 30.40 24.81 -5.72
CA LEU A 425 31.27 23.97 -6.55
C LEU A 425 30.94 24.11 -8.04
N MET A 426 29.65 24.08 -8.39
CA MET A 426 29.23 24.24 -9.79
C MET A 426 29.43 25.66 -10.32
N ARG A 427 29.31 26.67 -9.44
CA ARG A 427 29.68 28.05 -9.77
C ARG A 427 31.17 28.13 -10.13
N ALA A 428 32.04 27.57 -9.31
CA ALA A 428 33.49 27.56 -9.56
C ALA A 428 33.85 26.84 -10.87
N TRP A 429 33.18 25.72 -11.19
CA TRP A 429 33.35 25.03 -12.47
C TRP A 429 33.02 25.94 -13.66
N ARG A 430 31.89 26.67 -13.57
CA ARG A 430 31.44 27.57 -14.62
C ARG A 430 32.38 28.76 -14.80
N ASP A 431 32.84 29.36 -13.70
CA ASP A 431 33.78 30.48 -13.73
C ASP A 431 35.12 30.06 -14.39
N ALA A 432 35.53 28.80 -14.21
CA ALA A 432 36.69 28.21 -14.89
C ALA A 432 36.44 27.85 -16.37
N ASN A 433 35.18 27.77 -16.82
CA ASN A 433 34.78 27.37 -18.17
C ASN A 433 33.82 28.41 -18.83
N PRO A 434 34.21 29.68 -18.95
CA PRO A 434 33.29 30.77 -19.34
C PRO A 434 32.74 30.65 -20.77
N ASN A 435 33.46 29.93 -21.65
CA ASN A 435 33.05 29.72 -23.05
C ASN A 435 32.15 28.49 -23.24
N GLN A 436 31.96 27.66 -22.20
CA GLN A 436 31.12 26.47 -22.29
C GLN A 436 29.68 26.79 -21.94
N ARG A 437 28.76 26.20 -22.70
CA ARG A 437 27.33 26.31 -22.39
C ARG A 437 26.98 25.52 -21.13
N PHE A 438 26.38 26.19 -20.16
CA PHE A 438 25.98 25.61 -18.88
C PHE A 438 24.46 25.61 -18.74
N LEU A 439 23.86 24.45 -18.49
CA LEU A 439 22.43 24.31 -18.23
C LEU A 439 22.20 23.88 -16.79
N ASN A 440 21.58 24.75 -16.00
CA ASN A 440 21.02 24.38 -14.71
C ASN A 440 19.56 23.99 -14.89
N ASN A 441 19.24 22.71 -14.71
CA ASN A 441 17.89 22.21 -14.90
C ASN A 441 17.28 21.77 -13.56
N GLY A 442 16.34 22.58 -13.07
CA GLY A 442 15.65 22.35 -11.79
C GLY A 442 14.21 21.91 -11.97
N HIS A 443 13.55 21.57 -10.87
CA HIS A 443 12.17 21.05 -10.89
C HIS A 443 11.13 22.03 -10.33
N ARG A 444 11.54 23.18 -9.77
CA ARG A 444 10.64 24.22 -9.24
C ARG A 444 11.14 25.61 -9.59
N VAL A 445 10.25 26.48 -10.06
CA VAL A 445 10.59 27.83 -10.54
C VAL A 445 11.25 28.69 -9.47
N ASN A 446 10.69 28.75 -8.26
CA ASN A 446 11.22 29.60 -7.18
C ASN A 446 12.59 29.11 -6.66
N LEU A 447 12.74 27.79 -6.50
CA LEU A 447 14.04 27.18 -6.17
C LEU A 447 15.07 27.54 -7.24
N LEU A 448 14.70 27.38 -8.50
CA LEU A 448 15.58 27.62 -9.63
C LEU A 448 15.99 29.09 -9.75
N LYS A 449 15.08 30.05 -9.50
CA LYS A 449 15.40 31.49 -9.48
C LYS A 449 16.48 31.82 -8.44
N ASN A 450 16.35 31.29 -7.23
CA ASN A 450 17.36 31.48 -6.17
C ASN A 450 18.69 30.82 -6.53
N LEU A 451 18.64 29.64 -7.15
CA LEU A 451 19.82 28.92 -7.65
C LEU A 451 20.50 29.67 -8.81
N ALA A 452 19.73 30.28 -9.70
CA ALA A 452 20.21 31.00 -10.87
C ALA A 452 21.05 32.23 -10.49
N VAL A 453 20.65 32.98 -9.45
CA VAL A 453 21.46 34.07 -8.91
C VAL A 453 22.80 33.56 -8.37
N ARG A 454 22.78 32.44 -7.63
CA ARG A 454 23.99 31.83 -7.06
C ARG A 454 24.92 31.23 -8.12
N LEU A 455 24.37 30.69 -9.20
CA LEU A 455 25.12 30.14 -10.34
C LEU A 455 25.36 31.16 -11.46
N GLU A 456 24.94 32.41 -11.28
CA GLU A 456 24.83 33.51 -12.27
C GLU A 456 24.39 33.07 -13.69
N THR A 457 23.32 32.27 -13.74
CA THR A 457 22.68 31.87 -15.00
C THR A 457 21.51 32.80 -15.33
N GLU A 458 21.21 32.98 -16.61
CA GLU A 458 19.99 33.66 -17.05
C GLU A 458 18.75 32.77 -16.83
N MET A 459 17.66 33.35 -16.37
CA MET A 459 16.40 32.62 -16.13
C MET A 459 15.57 32.53 -17.41
N TYR A 460 15.11 31.32 -17.76
CA TYR A 460 14.28 31.11 -18.95
C TYR A 460 12.98 31.95 -18.95
N SER A 461 12.44 32.26 -17.76
CA SER A 461 11.20 33.06 -17.63
C SER A 461 11.37 34.50 -18.10
N ASP A 462 12.61 34.99 -18.09
CA ASP A 462 12.97 36.37 -18.39
C ASP A 462 13.46 36.49 -19.85
N LEU A 463 13.51 35.36 -20.57
CA LEU A 463 14.01 35.23 -21.93
C LEU A 463 12.91 34.74 -22.88
N GLY A 464 12.86 35.30 -24.10
CA GLY A 464 12.10 34.67 -25.19
C GLY A 464 12.86 33.48 -25.79
N TYR A 465 12.22 32.73 -26.70
CA TYR A 465 12.83 31.58 -27.40
C TYR A 465 14.21 31.90 -28.00
N VAL A 466 14.37 33.07 -28.63
CA VAL A 466 15.65 33.53 -29.21
C VAL A 466 16.69 33.82 -28.13
N GLY A 467 16.26 34.37 -26.99
CA GLY A 467 17.14 34.66 -25.85
C GLY A 467 17.68 33.38 -25.23
N MET A 468 16.82 32.38 -25.03
CA MET A 468 17.22 31.05 -24.54
C MET A 468 18.27 30.39 -25.44
N THR A 469 18.14 30.53 -26.76
CA THR A 469 19.14 30.00 -27.70
C THR A 469 20.47 30.72 -27.60
N LYS A 470 20.51 32.01 -27.26
CA LYS A 470 21.77 32.79 -27.16
C LYS A 470 22.46 32.69 -25.80
N ALA A 471 21.71 32.37 -24.74
CA ALA A 471 22.24 32.27 -23.38
C ALA A 471 23.39 31.25 -23.30
N THR A 472 24.52 31.68 -22.76
CA THR A 472 25.67 30.77 -22.52
C THR A 472 25.46 29.99 -21.22
N ALA A 473 24.79 30.58 -20.22
CA ALA A 473 24.45 29.92 -18.97
C ALA A 473 22.95 30.10 -18.69
N LEU A 474 22.18 29.01 -18.74
CA LEU A 474 20.72 29.03 -18.67
C LEU A 474 20.21 28.23 -17.47
N SER A 475 19.25 28.80 -16.75
CA SER A 475 18.42 28.09 -15.77
C SER A 475 17.01 27.86 -16.31
N ILE A 476 16.60 26.61 -16.45
CA ILE A 476 15.24 26.22 -16.90
C ILE A 476 14.61 25.17 -16.00
N THR A 477 13.29 25.23 -15.82
CA THR A 477 12.54 24.17 -15.12
C THR A 477 12.24 23.01 -16.04
N ILE A 478 12.12 21.82 -15.47
CA ILE A 478 11.75 20.61 -16.21
C ILE A 478 10.38 20.72 -16.91
N ASP A 479 9.39 21.37 -16.28
CA ASP A 479 8.08 21.61 -16.88
C ASP A 479 8.16 22.41 -18.17
N SER A 480 9.14 23.32 -18.26
CA SER A 480 9.37 24.16 -19.45
C SER A 480 10.45 23.62 -20.38
N LEU A 481 11.01 22.43 -20.10
CA LEU A 481 12.10 21.87 -20.90
C LEU A 481 11.71 21.63 -22.36
N HIS A 482 10.44 21.30 -22.61
CA HIS A 482 9.85 21.15 -23.96
C HIS A 482 9.97 22.40 -24.84
N LYS A 483 10.29 23.58 -24.27
CA LYS A 483 10.48 24.85 -24.99
C LYS A 483 11.89 25.00 -25.58
N LEU A 484 12.84 24.12 -25.23
CA LEU A 484 14.20 24.16 -25.77
C LEU A 484 14.25 23.62 -27.19
N ASN A 485 14.97 24.34 -28.07
CA ASN A 485 15.31 23.84 -29.40
C ASN A 485 16.60 23.02 -29.33
N THR A 486 16.47 21.70 -29.26
CA THR A 486 17.60 20.77 -29.11
C THR A 486 18.46 20.64 -30.37
N GLN A 487 17.89 20.80 -31.55
CA GLN A 487 18.62 20.63 -32.82
C GLN A 487 19.71 21.70 -33.06
N ALA A 488 19.69 22.79 -32.30
CA ALA A 488 20.63 23.91 -32.43
C ALA A 488 21.54 24.12 -31.21
N LEU A 489 21.38 23.34 -30.13
CA LEU A 489 21.96 23.65 -28.82
C LEU A 489 22.69 22.44 -28.21
N THR A 490 24.02 22.54 -28.12
CA THR A 490 24.86 21.61 -27.35
C THR A 490 25.31 22.28 -26.04
N TYR A 491 25.18 21.57 -24.92
CA TYR A 491 25.60 22.04 -23.61
C TYR A 491 26.91 21.36 -23.21
N GLY A 492 27.88 22.13 -22.71
CA GLY A 492 29.14 21.60 -22.18
C GLY A 492 28.97 20.92 -20.82
N CYS A 493 28.09 21.48 -19.98
CA CYS A 493 27.72 20.89 -18.70
C CYS A 493 26.23 21.06 -18.40
N ILE A 494 25.60 19.99 -17.93
CA ILE A 494 24.24 20.01 -17.39
C ILE A 494 24.32 19.75 -15.88
N PHE A 495 23.73 20.63 -15.09
CA PHE A 495 23.63 20.50 -13.63
C PHE A 495 22.18 20.31 -13.20
N ILE A 496 21.92 19.26 -12.41
CA ILE A 496 20.61 18.94 -11.85
C ILE A 496 20.77 18.79 -10.33
N ASP A 497 20.29 19.80 -9.59
CA ASP A 497 20.23 19.77 -8.13
C ASP A 497 18.92 19.12 -7.64
N GLU A 498 18.96 18.52 -6.44
CA GLU A 498 17.86 17.73 -5.88
C GLU A 498 17.35 16.65 -6.87
N ALA A 499 18.29 15.89 -7.47
CA ALA A 499 18.03 14.99 -8.59
C ALA A 499 16.94 13.93 -8.32
N CYS A 500 16.80 13.45 -7.08
CA CYS A 500 15.74 12.49 -6.74
C CYS A 500 14.35 13.14 -6.80
N GLN A 501 14.23 14.40 -6.36
CA GLN A 501 12.98 15.17 -6.45
C GLN A 501 12.69 15.60 -7.88
N TYR A 502 13.73 15.97 -8.63
CA TYR A 502 13.64 16.25 -10.04
C TYR A 502 13.02 15.08 -10.82
N LEU A 503 13.55 13.87 -10.60
CA LEU A 503 13.06 12.67 -11.26
C LEU A 503 11.64 12.31 -10.81
N THR A 504 11.34 12.46 -9.52
CA THR A 504 9.99 12.24 -9.00
C THR A 504 8.99 13.19 -9.66
N HIS A 505 9.32 14.47 -9.78
CA HIS A 505 8.45 15.48 -10.40
C HIS A 505 8.21 15.19 -11.88
N LEU A 506 9.27 14.85 -12.63
CA LEU A 506 9.19 14.46 -14.05
C LEU A 506 8.12 13.38 -14.29
N LEU A 507 8.18 12.31 -13.50
CA LEU A 507 7.43 11.09 -13.75
C LEU A 507 6.05 11.08 -13.05
N HIS A 508 5.88 11.79 -11.93
CA HIS A 508 4.65 11.75 -11.13
C HIS A 508 3.85 13.06 -11.11
N SER A 509 4.41 14.20 -11.52
CA SER A 509 3.67 15.46 -11.48
C SER A 509 2.63 15.56 -12.59
N ASN A 510 1.45 16.10 -12.23
CA ASN A 510 0.40 16.46 -13.18
C ASN A 510 0.80 17.63 -14.08
N THR A 511 1.71 18.51 -13.64
CA THR A 511 2.16 19.66 -14.44
C THR A 511 2.98 19.24 -15.66
N CYS A 512 3.69 18.11 -15.56
CA CYS A 512 4.40 17.52 -16.68
C CYS A 512 3.50 16.65 -17.57
N LYS A 513 2.30 16.27 -17.13
CA LYS A 513 1.47 15.23 -17.76
C LYS A 513 1.21 15.46 -19.26
N GLU A 514 0.87 16.69 -19.65
CA GLU A 514 0.53 17.01 -21.05
C GLU A 514 1.74 17.01 -21.99
N HIS A 515 2.95 17.30 -21.48
CA HIS A 515 4.17 17.44 -22.27
C HIS A 515 5.24 16.40 -21.93
N ARG A 516 4.94 15.39 -21.10
CA ARG A 516 5.95 14.51 -20.50
C ARG A 516 6.80 13.78 -21.54
N ALA A 517 6.20 13.34 -22.64
CA ALA A 517 6.95 12.69 -23.71
C ALA A 517 7.98 13.63 -24.35
N VAL A 518 7.54 14.82 -24.76
CA VAL A 518 8.44 15.83 -25.34
C VAL A 518 9.53 16.22 -24.33
N ILE A 519 9.18 16.37 -23.04
CA ILE A 519 10.15 16.63 -21.97
C ILE A 519 11.19 15.51 -21.88
N LEU A 520 10.77 14.24 -21.89
CA LEU A 520 11.70 13.09 -21.83
C LEU A 520 12.58 12.98 -23.07
N GLU A 521 12.04 13.27 -24.25
CA GLU A 521 12.82 13.28 -25.50
C GLU A 521 13.89 14.38 -25.48
N VAL A 522 13.51 15.60 -25.10
CA VAL A 522 14.45 16.71 -24.96
C VAL A 522 15.49 16.40 -23.88
N LEU A 523 15.07 15.92 -22.71
CA LEU A 523 15.98 15.55 -21.62
C LEU A 523 16.97 14.48 -22.06
N HIS A 524 16.49 13.43 -22.72
CA HIS A 524 17.34 12.37 -23.25
C HIS A 524 18.35 12.93 -24.24
N HIS A 525 17.93 13.79 -25.16
CA HIS A 525 18.83 14.40 -26.13
C HIS A 525 19.93 15.25 -25.46
N ILE A 526 19.57 16.14 -24.53
CA ILE A 526 20.57 17.02 -23.89
C ILE A 526 21.50 16.22 -22.97
N VAL A 527 20.99 15.24 -22.22
CA VAL A 527 21.78 14.40 -21.31
C VAL A 527 22.73 13.49 -22.09
N TYR A 528 22.30 12.97 -23.23
CA TYR A 528 23.14 12.12 -24.08
C TYR A 528 24.31 12.90 -24.69
N ASN A 529 24.05 14.11 -25.20
CA ASN A 529 25.05 14.89 -25.95
C ASN A 529 25.97 15.76 -25.09
N ALA A 530 25.61 16.04 -23.83
CA ALA A 530 26.45 16.85 -22.96
C ALA A 530 27.75 16.10 -22.60
N PRO A 531 28.95 16.70 -22.74
CA PRO A 531 30.18 16.08 -22.28
C PRO A 531 30.16 15.75 -20.79
N LEU A 532 29.60 16.64 -19.96
CA LEU A 532 29.52 16.51 -18.51
C LEU A 532 28.07 16.66 -18.03
N VAL A 533 27.61 15.70 -17.21
CA VAL A 533 26.30 15.77 -16.54
C VAL A 533 26.53 15.59 -15.06
N VAL A 534 26.13 16.57 -14.25
CA VAL A 534 26.30 16.56 -12.81
C VAL A 534 24.93 16.49 -12.13
N ILE A 535 24.67 15.40 -11.42
CA ILE A 535 23.47 15.22 -10.61
C ILE A 535 23.83 15.29 -9.12
N ALA A 536 23.05 16.03 -8.34
CA ALA A 536 23.33 16.29 -6.92
C ALA A 536 22.12 15.99 -6.03
N ASP A 537 22.34 15.27 -4.92
CA ASP A 537 21.32 15.03 -3.90
C ASP A 537 21.97 14.65 -2.55
N ALA A 538 21.32 14.95 -1.42
CA ALA A 538 21.78 14.49 -0.11
C ALA A 538 21.48 13.01 0.15
N HIS A 539 20.46 12.49 -0.52
CA HIS A 539 19.92 11.13 -0.33
C HIS A 539 19.80 10.37 -1.65
N MET A 540 20.76 10.59 -2.56
CA MET A 540 20.83 9.93 -3.88
C MET A 540 20.59 8.43 -3.80
N ASP A 541 19.77 7.90 -4.71
CA ASP A 541 19.43 6.48 -4.79
C ASP A 541 19.86 5.85 -6.13
N ASP A 542 19.90 4.50 -6.14
CA ASP A 542 20.31 3.74 -7.32
C ASP A 542 19.36 3.96 -8.52
N VAL A 543 18.06 4.23 -8.25
CA VAL A 543 17.03 4.45 -9.28
C VAL A 543 17.32 5.72 -10.08
N THR A 544 17.69 6.79 -9.38
CA THR A 544 18.02 8.08 -9.99
C THR A 544 19.27 7.96 -10.84
N ILE A 545 20.32 7.28 -10.34
CA ILE A 545 21.54 7.05 -11.14
C ILE A 545 21.23 6.19 -12.37
N ASP A 546 20.50 5.08 -12.21
CA ASP A 546 20.15 4.18 -13.31
C ASP A 546 19.33 4.89 -14.39
N PHE A 547 18.43 5.78 -14.00
CA PHE A 547 17.62 6.59 -14.92
C PHE A 547 18.48 7.51 -15.79
N PHE A 548 19.38 8.31 -15.17
CA PHE A 548 20.26 9.19 -15.94
C PHE A 548 21.30 8.41 -16.74
N LEU A 549 21.83 7.30 -16.21
CA LEU A 549 22.79 6.45 -16.91
C LEU A 549 22.17 5.78 -18.14
N SER A 550 20.87 5.46 -18.10
CA SER A 550 20.12 4.94 -19.26
C SER A 550 19.99 5.96 -20.41
N MET A 551 20.34 7.23 -20.17
CA MET A 551 20.40 8.30 -21.18
C MET A 551 21.82 8.63 -21.63
N ARG A 552 22.83 7.98 -21.07
CA ARG A 552 24.25 8.16 -21.42
C ARG A 552 24.69 7.11 -22.44
N PRO A 553 25.80 7.34 -23.18
CA PRO A 553 26.39 6.34 -24.06
C PRO A 553 26.61 4.98 -23.37
N GLU A 554 26.40 3.90 -24.11
CA GLU A 554 26.58 2.54 -23.59
C GLU A 554 28.01 2.33 -23.07
N ALA A 555 28.14 1.66 -21.92
CA ALA A 555 29.37 1.43 -21.14
C ALA A 555 29.90 2.57 -20.25
N GLU A 556 29.30 3.77 -20.26
CA GLU A 556 29.66 4.81 -19.30
C GLU A 556 29.38 4.36 -17.85
N GLN A 557 30.23 4.77 -16.89
CA GLN A 557 30.06 4.49 -15.47
C GLN A 557 29.96 5.80 -14.68
N PRO A 558 29.08 5.89 -13.66
CA PRO A 558 28.94 7.11 -12.89
C PRO A 558 30.17 7.37 -12.00
N TYR A 559 30.63 8.61 -11.98
CA TYR A 559 31.67 9.09 -11.07
C TYR A 559 31.04 9.71 -9.83
N ILE A 560 31.09 9.01 -8.71
CA ILE A 560 30.41 9.36 -7.46
C ILE A 560 31.38 9.97 -6.45
N ILE A 561 31.06 11.19 -6.04
CA ILE A 561 31.71 11.92 -4.96
C ILE A 561 30.75 11.95 -3.78
N LYS A 562 31.13 11.31 -2.67
CA LYS A 562 30.34 11.26 -1.44
C LYS A 562 30.99 12.08 -0.34
N ASN A 563 30.25 13.03 0.21
CA ASN A 563 30.63 13.77 1.41
C ASN A 563 29.88 13.21 2.62
N GLU A 564 30.61 12.78 3.64
CA GLU A 564 30.07 12.18 4.86
C GLU A 564 29.77 13.19 5.96
N TRP A 565 30.20 14.45 5.79
CA TRP A 565 29.92 15.52 6.74
C TRP A 565 28.41 15.67 6.96
N LYS A 566 28.01 15.74 8.24
CA LYS A 566 26.61 15.83 8.67
C LYS A 566 26.32 17.18 9.30
N ASN A 567 25.17 17.75 8.93
CA ASN A 567 24.63 18.95 9.55
C ASN A 567 23.71 18.61 10.75
N GLY A 568 24.21 17.81 11.70
CA GLY A 568 23.45 17.23 12.81
C GLY A 568 23.90 17.72 14.18
N ASP A 569 22.99 18.33 14.96
CA ASP A 569 23.21 18.74 16.36
C ASP A 569 21.93 19.33 17.02
N ARG A 570 20.72 18.89 16.61
CA ARG A 570 19.45 19.42 17.15
C ARG A 570 18.82 18.45 18.14
N THR A 571 18.12 19.00 19.13
CA THR A 571 17.25 18.24 20.03
C THR A 571 15.85 18.15 19.43
N ILE A 572 15.35 16.92 19.28
CA ILE A 572 14.03 16.63 18.72
C ILE A 572 13.15 15.99 19.80
N TYR A 573 12.11 16.70 20.22
CA TYR A 573 11.06 16.18 21.09
C TYR A 573 10.04 15.40 20.25
N TRP A 574 9.95 14.10 20.47
CA TRP A 574 9.15 13.18 19.68
C TRP A 574 7.90 12.73 20.43
N TYR A 575 6.74 13.15 19.96
CA TYR A 575 5.46 12.90 20.64
C TYR A 575 4.91 11.52 20.28
N GLU A 576 4.68 10.68 21.30
CA GLU A 576 4.27 9.29 21.07
C GLU A 576 2.75 9.09 20.94
N GLY A 577 1.93 10.11 21.21
CA GLY A 577 0.47 10.01 21.12
C GLY A 577 -0.07 9.59 19.74
N HIS A 578 -1.27 8.98 19.75
CA HIS A 578 -2.04 8.57 18.58
C HIS A 578 -2.61 9.72 17.72
N ASN A 579 -2.68 10.94 18.25
CA ASN A 579 -3.17 12.14 17.55
C ASN A 579 -2.29 13.36 17.86
N SER A 580 -2.44 14.44 17.09
CA SER A 580 -1.60 15.65 17.17
C SER A 580 -1.98 16.62 18.30
N SER A 581 -3.00 16.32 19.11
CA SER A 581 -3.58 17.28 20.07
C SER A 581 -2.58 17.83 21.09
N ALA A 582 -1.75 16.97 21.68
CA ALA A 582 -0.73 17.39 22.64
C ALA A 582 0.33 18.32 22.00
N LEU A 583 0.66 18.11 20.73
CA LEU A 583 1.56 18.99 19.99
C LEU A 583 0.91 20.35 19.71
N VAL A 584 -0.39 20.36 19.40
CA VAL A 584 -1.17 21.59 19.18
C VAL A 584 -1.31 22.39 20.46
N ALA A 585 -1.60 21.74 21.58
CA ALA A 585 -1.61 22.37 22.91
C ALA A 585 -0.25 22.99 23.24
N GLN A 586 0.85 22.31 22.91
CA GLN A 586 2.20 22.86 23.09
C GLN A 586 2.47 24.10 22.21
N ILE A 587 1.95 24.13 20.97
CA ILE A 587 2.04 25.31 20.10
C ILE A 587 1.32 26.50 20.75
N SER A 588 0.08 26.30 21.20
CA SER A 588 -0.71 27.34 21.88
C SER A 588 -0.02 27.83 23.16
N ALA A 589 0.48 26.90 23.99
CA ALA A 589 1.19 27.24 25.22
C ALA A 589 2.47 28.06 24.95
N ALA A 590 3.27 27.70 23.94
CA ALA A 590 4.46 28.44 23.54
C ALA A 590 4.12 29.89 23.14
N LEU A 591 3.07 30.06 22.33
CA LEU A 591 2.59 31.38 21.92
C LEU A 591 2.08 32.22 23.10
N MET A 592 1.34 31.60 24.04
CA MET A 592 0.82 32.28 25.24
C MET A 592 1.93 32.82 26.16
N ILE A 593 3.07 32.13 26.24
CA ILE A 593 4.24 32.60 27.00
C ILE A 593 5.15 33.54 26.18
N GLY A 594 4.72 33.95 24.98
CA GLY A 594 5.39 34.93 24.13
C GLY A 594 6.48 34.40 23.20
N GLN A 595 6.70 33.07 23.14
CA GLN A 595 7.68 32.47 22.23
C GLN A 595 7.23 32.60 20.77
N LYS A 596 8.21 32.66 19.87
CA LYS A 596 8.00 32.71 18.42
C LYS A 596 8.12 31.30 17.84
N VAL A 597 7.17 30.88 17.03
CA VAL A 597 7.11 29.48 16.55
C VAL A 597 7.04 29.38 15.03
N MET A 598 7.67 28.35 14.48
CA MET A 598 7.44 27.92 13.09
C MET A 598 6.73 26.56 13.11
N VAL A 599 5.66 26.40 12.35
CA VAL A 599 4.93 25.14 12.22
C VAL A 599 5.00 24.68 10.76
N VAL A 600 5.38 23.42 10.55
CA VAL A 600 5.39 22.75 9.25
C VAL A 600 4.45 21.55 9.26
N SER A 601 3.76 21.30 8.15
CA SER A 601 2.87 20.15 8.02
C SER A 601 2.78 19.65 6.58
N ASP A 602 2.55 18.35 6.39
CA ASP A 602 2.23 17.74 5.08
C ASP A 602 0.77 17.96 4.64
N SER A 603 -0.01 18.73 5.42
CA SER A 603 -1.43 18.95 5.23
C SER A 603 -1.79 20.44 5.22
N LYS A 604 -2.19 20.96 4.04
CA LYS A 604 -2.80 22.29 3.90
C LYS A 604 -3.99 22.45 4.84
N ARG A 605 -4.87 21.43 4.89
CA ARG A 605 -6.09 21.48 5.70
C ARG A 605 -5.76 21.62 7.19
N PHE A 606 -4.70 20.99 7.67
CA PHE A 606 -4.24 21.15 9.05
C PHE A 606 -3.74 22.58 9.31
N ILE A 607 -2.93 23.15 8.42
CA ILE A 607 -2.42 24.53 8.56
C ILE A 607 -3.56 25.55 8.65
N LYS A 608 -4.56 25.46 7.76
CA LYS A 608 -5.75 26.35 7.82
C LYS A 608 -6.51 26.19 9.14
N LYS A 609 -6.72 24.95 9.60
CA LYS A 609 -7.41 24.69 10.88
C LYS A 609 -6.65 25.26 12.07
N LEU A 610 -5.33 25.08 12.11
CA LEU A 610 -4.48 25.61 13.17
C LEU A 610 -4.46 27.14 13.18
N GLU A 611 -4.31 27.77 12.01
CA GLU A 611 -4.41 29.23 11.89
C GLU A 611 -5.74 29.74 12.42
N LYS A 612 -6.86 29.14 11.99
CA LYS A 612 -8.18 29.55 12.43
C LYS A 612 -8.43 29.27 13.92
N SER A 613 -7.93 28.16 14.47
CA SER A 613 -8.07 27.88 15.91
C SER A 613 -7.30 28.89 16.76
N LEU A 614 -6.07 29.24 16.37
CA LEU A 614 -5.27 30.23 17.08
C LEU A 614 -5.88 31.64 17.06
N LEU A 615 -6.67 31.96 16.03
CA LEU A 615 -7.40 33.23 15.95
C LEU A 615 -8.72 33.21 16.76
N LEU A 616 -9.41 32.07 16.83
CA LEU A 616 -10.65 31.91 17.60
C LEU A 616 -10.40 31.93 19.12
N ASP A 617 -9.28 31.39 19.59
CA ASP A 617 -8.90 31.40 21.01
C ASP A 617 -8.70 32.84 21.56
N ILE A 618 -8.46 33.83 20.69
CA ILE A 618 -8.29 35.24 21.06
C ILE A 618 -9.64 35.96 21.24
N GLU A 619 -10.70 35.51 20.57
CA GLU A 619 -12.03 36.15 20.64
C GLU A 619 -12.88 35.67 21.83
N LEU A 620 -12.46 34.60 22.52
CA LEU A 620 -13.20 33.97 23.62
C LEU A 620 -12.66 34.30 25.02
N SER A 621 -11.66 35.19 25.16
CA SER A 621 -11.30 35.72 26.47
C SER A 621 -12.43 36.63 26.98
N PRO A 622 -13.03 36.36 28.15
CA PRO A 622 -14.15 37.15 28.65
C PRO A 622 -13.67 38.55 29.02
N ASP A 623 -14.01 39.55 28.21
CA ASP A 623 -13.91 40.95 28.61
C ASP A 623 -15.00 41.26 29.65
N ASP A 624 -14.53 41.79 30.77
CA ASP A 624 -15.31 42.26 31.90
C ASP A 624 -16.11 43.52 31.51
N GLY A 625 -17.21 43.75 32.23
CA GLY A 625 -18.36 44.52 31.79
C GLY A 625 -18.12 45.98 31.41
N GLY A 626 -18.83 46.41 30.37
CA GLY A 626 -18.95 47.81 29.94
C GLY A 626 -20.16 47.97 29.04
N ILE A 627 -21.34 48.09 29.64
CA ILE A 627 -22.56 48.54 28.96
C ILE A 627 -22.34 50.00 28.56
N ASP A 628 -22.38 50.30 27.26
CA ASP A 628 -23.00 51.55 26.82
C ASP A 628 -23.70 51.40 25.47
N SER A 629 -24.87 52.04 25.43
CA SER A 629 -26.01 51.80 24.56
C SER A 629 -25.99 52.54 23.22
N LEU A 630 -26.93 52.11 22.35
CA LEU A 630 -27.49 52.72 21.11
C LEU A 630 -26.93 52.10 19.82
N SER A 631 -27.70 51.66 18.83
CA SER A 631 -29.14 51.48 18.63
C SER A 631 -29.33 50.88 17.23
N THR A 632 -30.29 49.94 17.06
CA THR A 632 -31.10 49.64 15.83
C THR A 632 -30.35 49.32 14.52
N ASP A 633 -30.57 48.23 13.78
CA ASP A 633 -31.75 47.42 13.52
C ASP A 633 -31.31 46.02 13.05
N SER A 634 -32.10 44.98 13.36
CA SER A 634 -32.53 43.94 12.40
C SER A 634 -33.26 42.82 13.13
N GLN A 635 -34.54 42.67 12.80
CA GLN A 635 -35.45 41.66 13.29
C GLN A 635 -35.14 40.25 12.75
N SER A 636 -35.42 39.28 13.62
CA SER A 636 -36.02 37.96 13.35
C SER A 636 -35.33 36.98 12.39
N ILE A 637 -34.70 35.95 12.96
CA ILE A 637 -35.03 34.55 12.61
C ILE A 637 -35.05 33.76 13.93
N ALA A 638 -36.27 33.48 14.41
CA ALA A 638 -36.51 32.52 15.47
C ALA A 638 -37.07 31.22 14.87
N ASN A 639 -36.51 30.11 15.36
CA ASN A 639 -37.15 28.81 15.58
C ASN A 639 -37.81 28.07 14.40
N ASN A 640 -37.16 26.96 14.04
CA ASN A 640 -37.87 25.70 13.78
C ASN A 640 -37.08 24.52 14.35
N SER A 641 -37.45 24.08 15.57
CA SER A 641 -37.23 22.71 16.06
C SER A 641 -38.13 22.44 17.28
N ARG A 642 -39.29 21.85 17.01
CA ARG A 642 -40.10 20.97 17.88
C ARG A 642 -40.49 19.80 16.96
N HIS A 643 -40.56 18.53 17.31
CA HIS A 643 -40.65 17.81 18.58
C HIS A 643 -40.24 16.36 18.28
N PHE A 644 -39.61 15.67 19.22
CA PHE A 644 -40.02 14.30 19.57
C PHE A 644 -39.78 14.11 21.06
N GLN A 645 -40.87 13.88 21.79
CA GLN A 645 -40.94 13.62 23.23
C GLN A 645 -41.39 12.18 23.46
N GLN A 646 -40.80 11.55 24.48
CA GLN A 646 -41.41 10.74 25.57
C GLN A 646 -40.32 9.78 26.07
N GLY A 647 -39.97 9.66 27.34
CA GLY A 647 -40.47 10.24 28.58
C GLY A 647 -40.24 9.22 29.70
N VAL A 648 -39.76 9.62 30.88
CA VAL A 648 -39.94 8.93 32.17
C VAL A 648 -39.87 10.01 33.26
N GLY A 649 -40.73 9.88 34.26
CA GLY A 649 -41.15 10.94 35.16
C GLY A 649 -40.34 11.11 36.45
N ASP A 650 -40.57 12.26 37.06
CA ASP A 650 -40.12 12.67 38.39
C ASP A 650 -40.74 11.82 39.51
N ARG A 651 -39.99 11.64 40.61
CA ARG A 651 -40.51 11.70 41.99
C ARG A 651 -39.40 11.85 43.04
N VAL A 652 -39.30 13.10 43.52
CA VAL A 652 -39.07 13.61 44.89
C VAL A 652 -38.79 12.59 46.02
N LEU A 653 -37.74 12.83 46.82
CA LEU A 653 -37.78 13.14 48.27
C LEU A 653 -36.37 13.14 48.88
N GLY A 654 -36.09 14.16 49.70
CA GLY A 654 -34.81 14.36 50.37
C GLY A 654 -34.74 13.88 51.81
N VAL A 655 -33.60 14.23 52.40
CA VAL A 655 -33.24 14.29 53.84
C VAL A 655 -32.78 12.98 54.49
N GLY A 656 -31.57 13.02 55.06
CA GLY A 656 -31.10 12.03 56.04
C GLY A 656 -29.58 11.99 56.22
N SER A 657 -29.04 12.94 56.98
CA SER A 657 -27.67 12.94 57.53
C SER A 657 -27.36 11.67 58.36
N ILE A 658 -26.08 11.29 58.49
CA ILE A 658 -25.42 10.92 59.76
C ILE A 658 -23.91 10.72 59.53
N GLU A 659 -23.17 11.18 60.54
CA GLU A 659 -21.73 11.39 60.65
C GLU A 659 -20.88 10.13 60.95
N LYS A 660 -19.55 10.35 60.85
CA LYS A 660 -18.46 9.93 61.76
C LYS A 660 -17.84 8.54 61.62
N GLY A 661 -16.50 8.58 61.53
CA GLY A 661 -15.67 7.95 62.57
C GLY A 661 -14.49 7.10 62.07
N ASP A 662 -13.29 7.70 62.10
CA ASP A 662 -12.07 7.18 62.78
C ASP A 662 -11.53 5.77 62.48
N SER A 663 -10.24 5.43 62.65
CA SER A 663 -8.93 6.08 62.48
C SER A 663 -7.87 5.01 62.85
N ARG A 664 -6.65 5.11 62.27
CA ARG A 664 -5.34 4.62 62.78
C ARG A 664 -5.14 3.09 62.90
N SER A 665 -3.96 2.48 62.82
CA SER A 665 -2.54 2.86 62.68
C SER A 665 -1.71 1.57 62.59
N GLY A 666 -0.53 1.57 61.97
CA GLY A 666 0.45 0.48 62.09
C GLY A 666 1.71 0.67 61.26
N SER A 667 2.72 1.29 61.87
CA SER A 667 4.01 1.76 61.31
C SER A 667 5.18 0.79 61.52
N GLN A 668 6.20 0.86 60.63
CA GLN A 668 7.68 0.82 60.84
C GLN A 668 8.38 0.15 59.64
N SER A 669 9.03 0.88 58.71
CA SER A 669 10.33 1.57 58.73
C SER A 669 11.57 0.68 58.59
N HIS A 670 12.26 0.74 57.42
CA HIS A 670 13.72 0.79 57.34
C HIS A 670 14.17 1.54 56.06
N LYS A 671 15.03 2.55 56.26
CA LYS A 671 15.65 3.43 55.26
C LYS A 671 16.92 2.78 54.67
N HIS A 672 17.23 3.03 53.38
CA HIS A 672 18.50 3.67 52.99
C HIS A 672 18.57 4.12 51.50
N LYS A 673 18.52 5.46 51.34
CA LYS A 673 19.25 6.38 50.42
C LYS A 673 19.35 6.07 48.91
N SER A 674 18.59 6.85 48.11
CA SER A 674 18.90 7.19 46.72
C SER A 674 19.20 8.70 46.59
N ASN A 675 20.18 9.03 45.74
CA ASN A 675 20.63 10.40 45.45
C ASN A 675 19.68 11.12 44.47
N HIS A 676 19.44 12.40 44.75
CA HIS A 676 18.58 13.33 44.02
C HIS A 676 19.05 13.65 42.58
N CYS A 677 18.08 13.73 41.65
CA CYS A 677 18.13 14.62 40.50
C CYS A 677 16.94 15.60 40.63
N LYS A 678 17.21 16.89 40.40
CA LYS A 678 16.41 18.03 40.85
C LYS A 678 15.15 18.23 40.00
N SER A 679 13.98 18.20 40.64
CA SER A 679 12.71 18.72 40.11
C SER A 679 12.70 20.25 40.18
N PHE A 680 12.25 20.92 39.11
CA PHE A 680 11.93 22.36 39.13
C PHE A 680 10.51 22.60 39.69
N PRO A 681 10.26 23.78 40.29
CA PRO A 681 9.20 23.99 41.29
C PRO A 681 7.83 24.32 40.67
N PRO A 682 6.74 24.18 41.45
CA PRO A 682 5.41 24.63 41.06
C PRO A 682 5.30 26.16 41.17
N ILE A 683 4.64 26.79 40.20
CA ILE A 683 4.39 28.24 40.16
C ILE A 683 3.30 28.58 41.18
N SER A 684 3.63 29.38 42.19
CA SER A 684 2.66 30.09 43.03
C SER A 684 3.02 31.58 43.12
N ASN A 685 1.97 32.40 43.03
CA ASN A 685 1.85 33.84 43.30
C ASN A 685 2.64 34.81 42.40
N LEU A 686 1.94 35.41 41.44
CA LEU A 686 2.28 36.73 40.86
C LEU A 686 1.22 37.75 41.27
N HIS A 687 1.68 38.77 41.98
CA HIS A 687 0.94 39.97 42.32
C HIS A 687 0.49 40.73 41.07
N SER A 688 -0.70 41.32 41.17
CA SER A 688 -1.34 42.24 40.24
C SER A 688 -0.43 43.39 39.77
N THR A 689 -0.21 43.49 38.45
CA THR A 689 0.23 44.70 37.74
C THR A 689 -0.78 45.06 36.65
N PRO A 690 -0.92 46.34 36.26
CA PRO A 690 -2.07 46.83 35.50
C PRO A 690 -2.13 46.28 34.07
N HIS A 691 -3.34 46.02 33.61
CA HIS A 691 -3.71 45.57 32.27
C HIS A 691 -2.92 46.25 31.14
N THR A 692 -2.05 45.49 30.47
CA THR A 692 -1.71 45.73 29.07
C THR A 692 -2.59 44.81 28.22
N PRO A 693 -3.26 45.33 27.16
CA PRO A 693 -4.04 44.49 26.25
C PRO A 693 -3.15 43.40 25.66
N HIS A 694 -3.64 42.16 25.62
CA HIS A 694 -2.90 41.06 24.99
C HIS A 694 -2.55 41.44 23.55
N PRO A 695 -1.27 41.39 23.13
CA PRO A 695 -0.91 41.70 21.76
C PRO A 695 -1.55 40.66 20.83
N THR A 696 -2.28 41.15 19.82
CA THR A 696 -2.81 40.33 18.74
C THR A 696 -1.66 39.54 18.07
N LEU A 697 -1.78 38.22 18.01
CA LEU A 697 -0.75 37.36 17.43
C LEU A 697 -0.57 37.67 15.94
N ARG A 698 0.67 37.92 15.53
CA ARG A 698 1.06 38.15 14.12
C ARG A 698 1.37 36.80 13.47
N ILE A 699 0.35 36.18 12.91
CA ILE A 699 0.44 34.87 12.24
C ILE A 699 0.56 35.08 10.73
N TRP A 700 1.46 34.36 10.09
CA TRP A 700 1.55 34.28 8.62
C TRP A 700 1.49 32.83 8.16
N SER A 701 0.65 32.53 7.17
CA SER A 701 0.47 31.17 6.65
C SER A 701 0.82 31.07 5.16
N VAL A 702 1.55 30.01 4.77
CA VAL A 702 1.92 29.71 3.38
C VAL A 702 1.50 28.30 3.01
N HIS A 703 0.59 28.18 2.05
CA HIS A 703 0.04 26.92 1.55
C HIS A 703 -0.42 27.03 0.08
N SER A 704 -0.83 25.93 -0.55
CA SER A 704 -1.04 25.89 -2.01
C SER A 704 -2.08 26.88 -2.52
N ASP A 705 -3.05 27.29 -1.69
CA ASP A 705 -4.12 28.20 -2.10
C ASP A 705 -3.67 29.67 -2.11
N ASN A 706 -2.57 30.02 -1.43
CA ASN A 706 -2.12 31.41 -1.30
C ASN A 706 -0.65 31.62 -1.70
N SER A 707 0.11 30.56 -1.97
CA SER A 707 1.55 30.65 -2.25
C SER A 707 1.90 31.42 -3.53
N GLY A 708 0.95 31.60 -4.44
CA GLY A 708 1.11 32.40 -5.65
C GLY A 708 0.65 33.86 -5.51
N SER A 709 0.12 34.28 -4.35
CA SER A 709 -0.33 35.66 -4.14
C SER A 709 0.85 36.64 -4.19
N GLU A 710 0.59 37.89 -4.61
CA GLU A 710 1.65 38.91 -4.69
C GLU A 710 2.34 39.11 -3.33
N GLU A 711 1.56 39.11 -2.24
CA GLU A 711 2.08 39.26 -0.89
C GLU A 711 2.96 38.07 -0.49
N ASN A 712 2.53 36.83 -0.80
CA ASN A 712 3.31 35.64 -0.47
C ASN A 712 4.54 35.47 -1.36
N VAL A 713 4.45 35.83 -2.63
CA VAL A 713 5.62 35.84 -3.53
C VAL A 713 6.64 36.86 -3.03
N ALA A 714 6.20 38.05 -2.62
CA ALA A 714 7.07 39.06 -2.00
C ALA A 714 7.65 38.59 -0.66
N PHE A 715 6.80 38.03 0.21
CA PHE A 715 7.19 37.48 1.51
C PHE A 715 8.24 36.37 1.35
N ILE A 716 8.04 35.44 0.42
CA ILE A 716 8.96 34.33 0.16
C ILE A 716 10.29 34.84 -0.41
N LYS A 717 10.25 35.84 -1.30
CA LYS A 717 11.44 36.43 -1.92
C LYS A 717 12.38 37.05 -0.89
N ASP A 718 11.84 37.64 0.18
CA ASP A 718 12.62 38.24 1.28
C ASP A 718 12.34 37.60 2.64
N ILE A 719 12.10 36.27 2.66
CA ILE A 719 11.58 35.59 3.86
C ILE A 719 12.46 35.79 5.09
N THR A 720 13.78 35.86 4.90
CA THR A 720 14.74 35.97 6.00
C THR A 720 14.57 37.29 6.75
N ASN A 721 14.12 38.35 6.08
CA ASN A 721 13.77 39.61 6.73
C ASN A 721 12.28 39.68 7.09
N ALA A 722 11.39 39.18 6.23
CA ALA A 722 9.95 39.28 6.41
C ALA A 722 9.45 38.56 7.67
N VAL A 723 10.12 37.48 8.11
CA VAL A 723 9.74 36.75 9.33
C VAL A 723 9.96 37.53 10.62
N LYS A 724 10.82 38.57 10.65
CA LYS A 724 11.25 39.27 11.88
C LYS A 724 10.12 39.86 12.71
N ASN A 725 8.96 40.11 12.10
CA ASN A 725 7.80 40.70 12.75
C ASN A 725 6.71 39.67 13.06
N LEU A 726 6.96 38.36 12.92
CA LEU A 726 5.95 37.32 13.10
C LEU A 726 6.03 36.66 14.47
N ASP A 727 4.88 36.29 15.01
CA ASP A 727 4.78 35.44 16.20
C ASP A 727 4.69 33.96 15.80
N ALA A 728 4.01 33.67 14.70
CA ALA A 728 3.94 32.33 14.12
C ALA A 728 4.07 32.34 12.60
N LEU A 729 4.85 31.40 12.06
CA LEU A 729 4.87 31.07 10.63
C LEU A 729 4.35 29.64 10.42
N LEU A 730 3.25 29.50 9.70
CA LEU A 730 2.57 28.22 9.46
C LEU A 730 2.73 27.82 7.99
N THR A 731 3.26 26.63 7.71
CA THR A 731 3.66 26.27 6.34
C THR A 731 3.27 24.85 5.98
N SER A 732 2.80 24.68 4.74
CA SER A 732 2.55 23.38 4.13
C SER A 732 3.65 23.03 3.11
N PRO A 733 3.52 21.94 2.30
CA PRO A 733 4.52 21.59 1.28
C PRO A 733 4.84 22.70 0.26
N SER A 734 4.00 23.74 0.18
CA SER A 734 4.23 24.93 -0.65
C SER A 734 5.49 25.70 -0.31
N LEU A 735 5.94 25.71 0.95
CA LEU A 735 7.22 26.30 1.35
C LEU A 735 8.33 25.22 1.54
N GLY A 736 8.07 23.98 1.13
CA GLY A 736 8.97 22.86 1.39
C GLY A 736 10.29 22.87 0.60
N THR A 737 10.40 23.71 -0.44
CA THR A 737 11.55 23.76 -1.36
C THR A 737 11.95 25.17 -1.72
N GLY A 738 13.25 25.40 -1.96
CA GLY A 738 13.71 26.61 -2.64
C GLY A 738 13.88 27.86 -1.79
N VAL A 739 13.74 27.76 -0.47
CA VAL A 739 13.81 28.90 0.44
C VAL A 739 14.55 28.46 1.71
N ASP A 740 15.40 29.32 2.26
CA ASP A 740 16.08 29.10 3.54
C ASP A 740 15.85 30.30 4.46
N ILE A 741 15.51 30.03 5.72
CA ILE A 741 15.42 31.05 6.77
C ILE A 741 16.70 30.97 7.60
N ALA A 742 17.66 31.81 7.24
CA ALA A 742 19.02 31.72 7.78
C ALA A 742 19.22 32.47 9.11
N GLN A 743 18.45 33.52 9.36
CA GLN A 743 18.57 34.37 10.55
C GLN A 743 17.70 33.86 11.69
N TYR A 744 18.15 34.06 12.93
CA TYR A 744 17.41 33.71 14.15
C TYR A 744 16.16 34.60 14.28
N HIS A 745 15.02 33.96 14.54
CA HIS A 745 13.74 34.62 14.82
C HIS A 745 12.79 33.73 15.64
N PHE A 746 12.56 32.49 15.19
CA PHE A 746 11.72 31.52 15.88
C PHE A 746 12.50 30.78 16.98
N ASP A 747 11.89 30.63 18.15
CA ASP A 747 12.43 29.93 19.32
C ASP A 747 12.20 28.41 19.23
N LEU A 748 11.17 27.98 18.50
CA LEU A 748 10.75 26.58 18.37
C LEU A 748 10.28 26.26 16.94
N VAL A 749 10.53 25.02 16.51
CA VAL A 749 9.97 24.48 15.26
C VAL A 749 9.08 23.28 15.58
N PHE A 750 7.88 23.26 15.01
CA PHE A 750 6.90 22.17 15.17
C PHE A 750 6.67 21.47 13.83
N GLY A 751 6.70 20.14 13.82
CA GLY A 751 6.37 19.30 12.66
C GLY A 751 5.15 18.44 12.93
N VAL A 752 4.08 18.63 12.15
CA VAL A 752 2.84 17.85 12.27
C VAL A 752 2.58 17.09 10.96
N PHE A 753 2.86 15.79 10.94
CA PHE A 753 2.81 14.99 9.71
C PHE A 753 1.75 13.90 9.79
N HIS A 754 0.78 13.92 8.88
CA HIS A 754 -0.34 12.99 8.86
C HIS A 754 -0.11 11.79 7.93
N GLY A 755 0.97 11.77 7.13
CA GLY A 755 1.20 10.72 6.15
C GLY A 755 0.28 10.83 4.95
N VAL A 756 -0.05 12.07 4.55
CA VAL A 756 -1.05 12.35 3.51
C VAL A 756 -0.41 12.49 2.14
N SER A 757 0.72 13.20 2.05
CA SER A 757 1.27 13.62 0.75
C SER A 757 2.79 13.49 0.62
N GLN A 758 3.52 13.38 1.73
CA GLN A 758 4.97 13.50 1.75
C GLN A 758 5.68 12.30 2.38
N THR A 759 6.85 12.03 1.84
CA THR A 759 7.84 11.07 2.33
C THR A 759 8.64 11.65 3.49
N ALA A 760 9.35 10.78 4.22
CA ALA A 760 10.20 11.20 5.34
C ALA A 760 11.29 12.22 4.94
N THR A 761 11.87 12.12 3.73
CA THR A 761 12.86 13.09 3.24
C THR A 761 12.26 14.47 3.03
N GLU A 762 11.06 14.54 2.43
CA GLU A 762 10.32 15.79 2.21
C GLU A 762 9.87 16.43 3.54
N CYS A 763 9.48 15.62 4.54
CA CYS A 763 9.16 16.09 5.89
C CYS A 763 10.39 16.65 6.62
N ALA A 764 11.53 15.94 6.58
CA ALA A 764 12.76 16.44 7.20
C ALA A 764 13.28 17.70 6.52
N GLN A 765 13.18 17.81 5.19
CA GLN A 765 13.57 19.03 4.50
C GLN A 765 12.79 20.25 4.98
N GLN A 766 11.47 20.13 5.20
CA GLN A 766 10.66 21.22 5.76
C GLN A 766 11.14 21.66 7.14
N LEU A 767 11.41 20.71 8.02
CA LEU A 767 11.96 20.99 9.37
C LEU A 767 13.33 21.71 9.30
N TRP A 768 14.11 21.48 8.24
CA TRP A 768 15.45 22.05 8.05
C TRP A 768 15.48 23.37 7.27
N ARG A 769 14.33 23.91 6.85
CA ARG A 769 14.27 25.23 6.19
C ARG A 769 14.65 26.37 7.14
N TYR A 770 14.32 26.23 8.43
CA TYR A 770 14.83 27.11 9.47
C TYR A 770 16.23 26.63 9.89
N ARG A 771 17.26 27.42 9.58
CA ARG A 771 18.68 27.06 9.78
C ARG A 771 19.20 27.23 11.21
N PRO A 772 18.75 28.23 12.00
CA PRO A 772 19.13 28.34 13.41
C PRO A 772 18.84 27.06 14.19
N LYS A 773 19.74 26.69 15.10
CA LYS A 773 19.64 25.48 15.92
C LYS A 773 18.73 25.75 17.11
N VAL A 774 17.44 25.44 16.95
CA VAL A 774 16.44 25.51 18.02
C VAL A 774 15.80 24.14 18.26
N PRO A 775 15.15 23.92 19.41
CA PRO A 775 14.43 22.67 19.64
C PRO A 775 13.32 22.43 18.61
N ILE A 776 13.19 21.17 18.18
CA ILE A 776 12.16 20.75 17.23
C ILE A 776 11.19 19.80 17.93
N HIS A 777 9.90 20.06 17.83
CA HIS A 777 8.84 19.19 18.35
C HIS A 777 8.14 18.50 17.18
N VAL A 778 8.09 17.18 17.17
CA VAL A 778 7.57 16.40 16.03
C VAL A 778 6.51 15.42 16.49
N TRP A 779 5.40 15.40 15.76
CA TRP A 779 4.39 14.35 15.79
C TRP A 779 4.16 13.82 14.38
N VAL A 780 4.01 12.51 14.27
CA VAL A 780 3.67 11.84 13.01
C VAL A 780 2.52 10.87 13.26
N ALA A 781 1.51 10.83 12.40
CA ALA A 781 0.41 9.87 12.51
C ALA A 781 0.94 8.42 12.58
N PRO A 782 0.41 7.58 13.50
CA PRO A 782 0.82 6.17 13.60
C PRO A 782 0.52 5.35 12.35
N VAL A 783 -0.52 5.71 11.60
CA VAL A 783 -1.01 5.00 10.41
C VAL A 783 -1.44 6.05 9.37
N PRO A 784 -1.19 5.81 8.07
CA PRO A 784 -1.71 6.69 7.01
C PRO A 784 -3.26 6.71 7.00
N PRO A 785 -3.89 7.87 6.74
CA PRO A 785 -5.34 8.03 6.81
C PRO A 785 -6.11 7.29 5.71
N PHE A 786 -5.45 6.84 4.65
CA PHE A 786 -6.05 6.14 3.51
C PHE A 786 -5.75 4.64 3.47
N GLY A 787 -5.19 4.09 4.56
CA GLY A 787 -4.70 2.70 4.58
C GLY A 787 -3.36 2.52 3.89
N TYR A 788 -2.94 1.26 3.74
CA TYR A 788 -1.63 0.92 3.18
C TYR A 788 -1.67 0.86 1.65
N LEU A 789 -0.73 1.58 1.03
CA LEU A 789 -0.50 1.58 -0.41
C LEU A 789 0.43 0.43 -0.82
N ASP A 790 0.34 -0.03 -2.07
CA ASP A 790 1.18 -1.15 -2.55
C ASP A 790 2.66 -0.76 -2.58
N THR A 791 3.56 -1.64 -2.10
CA THR A 791 5.00 -1.34 -1.99
C THR A 791 5.89 -2.16 -2.91
N ASN A 792 5.30 -3.03 -3.73
CA ASN A 792 6.01 -3.86 -4.69
C ASN A 792 5.95 -3.24 -6.10
N ALA A 793 7.07 -2.71 -6.58
CA ALA A 793 7.19 -2.06 -7.90
C ALA A 793 6.77 -2.98 -9.05
N THR A 794 7.12 -4.27 -8.99
CA THR A 794 6.76 -5.27 -10.01
C THR A 794 5.23 -5.45 -10.07
N LYS A 795 4.58 -5.62 -8.92
CA LYS A 795 3.12 -5.77 -8.84
C LYS A 795 2.39 -4.49 -9.27
N ILE A 796 2.95 -3.31 -8.95
CA ILE A 796 2.42 -2.02 -9.45
C ILE A 796 2.47 -1.99 -10.98
N LYS A 797 3.62 -2.35 -11.58
CA LYS A 797 3.79 -2.39 -13.04
C LYS A 797 2.83 -3.39 -13.70
N GLU A 798 2.74 -4.61 -13.18
CA GLU A 798 1.87 -5.67 -13.70
C GLU A 798 0.40 -5.22 -13.70
N ARG A 799 -0.11 -4.68 -12.58
CA ARG A 799 -1.49 -4.20 -12.47
C ARG A 799 -1.79 -3.05 -13.42
N LEU A 800 -0.85 -2.12 -13.57
CA LEU A 800 -0.97 -1.00 -14.51
C LEU A 800 -1.11 -1.51 -15.94
N LEU A 801 -0.22 -2.42 -16.37
CA LEU A 801 -0.24 -2.99 -17.72
C LEU A 801 -1.48 -3.86 -17.98
N GLN A 802 -1.91 -4.68 -17.01
CA GLN A 802 -3.13 -5.49 -17.13
C GLN A 802 -4.38 -4.62 -17.29
N THR A 803 -4.46 -3.51 -16.54
CA THR A 803 -5.59 -2.57 -16.64
C THR A 803 -5.60 -1.87 -18.01
N ASN A 804 -4.42 -1.54 -18.54
CA ASN A 804 -4.26 -0.96 -19.87
C ASN A 804 -4.64 -1.94 -20.98
N GLU A 805 -4.25 -3.22 -20.85
CA GLU A 805 -4.55 -4.30 -21.79
C GLU A 805 -6.07 -4.51 -21.90
N ILE A 806 -6.77 -4.60 -20.77
CA ILE A 806 -8.23 -4.76 -20.75
C ILE A 806 -8.90 -3.56 -21.40
N THR A 807 -8.47 -2.33 -21.07
CA THR A 807 -9.00 -1.13 -21.70
C THR A 807 -8.75 -1.13 -23.20
N ALA A 808 -7.54 -1.50 -23.67
CA ALA A 808 -7.23 -1.59 -25.09
C ALA A 808 -8.15 -2.55 -25.83
N PHE A 809 -8.37 -3.74 -25.27
CA PHE A 809 -9.32 -4.72 -25.79
C PHE A 809 -10.73 -4.14 -25.92
N LEU A 810 -11.22 -3.46 -24.88
CA LEU A 810 -12.54 -2.78 -24.90
C LEU A 810 -12.59 -1.63 -25.91
N LEU A 811 -11.46 -1.05 -26.30
CA LEU A 811 -11.40 -0.03 -27.34
C LEU A 811 -11.29 -0.61 -28.76
N ARG A 812 -11.22 -1.95 -28.90
CA ARG A 812 -10.89 -2.67 -30.15
C ARG A 812 -9.49 -2.35 -30.68
N ILE A 813 -8.58 -2.05 -29.76
CA ILE A 813 -7.14 -1.96 -30.02
C ILE A 813 -6.55 -3.34 -29.73
N ASP A 814 -5.55 -3.76 -30.50
CA ASP A 814 -4.84 -5.00 -30.22
C ASP A 814 -4.27 -4.99 -28.78
N ARG A 815 -4.37 -6.13 -28.09
CA ARG A 815 -4.03 -6.23 -26.66
C ARG A 815 -2.55 -5.97 -26.41
N GLU A 816 -1.69 -6.53 -27.27
CA GLU A 816 -0.25 -6.46 -27.08
C GLU A 816 0.28 -5.06 -27.34
N THR A 817 -0.17 -4.42 -28.42
CA THR A 817 0.22 -3.06 -28.78
C THR A 817 -0.47 -2.01 -27.91
N GLY A 818 -1.69 -2.26 -27.45
CA GLY A 818 -2.47 -1.29 -26.68
C GLY A 818 -2.26 -1.31 -25.16
N LYS A 819 -1.56 -2.30 -24.60
CA LYS A 819 -1.24 -2.33 -23.16
C LYS A 819 -0.13 -1.34 -22.75
N ARG A 820 0.65 -0.86 -23.72
CA ARG A 820 1.79 0.05 -23.54
C ARG A 820 1.66 1.27 -24.45
N GLY A 821 2.29 2.37 -24.03
CA GLY A 821 2.38 3.59 -24.80
C GLY A 821 3.75 3.71 -25.47
N ALA A 822 4.16 4.95 -25.76
CA ALA A 822 5.46 5.26 -26.33
C ALA A 822 6.61 5.28 -25.28
N GLU A 823 6.34 4.89 -24.03
CA GLU A 823 7.35 4.96 -22.98
C GLU A 823 8.52 3.97 -23.19
N LYS A 824 9.72 4.41 -22.83
CA LYS A 824 10.89 3.55 -22.72
C LYS A 824 10.79 2.69 -21.46
N ASP A 825 11.28 1.45 -21.51
CA ASP A 825 11.20 0.51 -20.38
C ASP A 825 11.81 1.07 -19.10
N TRP A 826 12.98 1.71 -19.19
CA TRP A 826 13.64 2.32 -18.03
C TRP A 826 12.82 3.45 -17.39
N ALA A 827 12.00 4.17 -18.16
CA ALA A 827 11.16 5.25 -17.64
C ALA A 827 9.97 4.68 -16.86
N LEU A 828 9.33 3.64 -17.39
CA LEU A 828 8.24 2.93 -16.73
C LEU A 828 8.73 2.21 -15.47
N ASP A 829 9.90 1.57 -15.52
CA ASP A 829 10.51 0.92 -14.36
C ASP A 829 10.87 1.92 -13.26
N ALA A 830 11.46 3.06 -13.63
CA ALA A 830 11.74 4.15 -12.68
C ALA A 830 10.44 4.70 -12.08
N TYR A 831 9.38 4.89 -12.87
CA TYR A 831 8.08 5.35 -12.39
C TYR A 831 7.53 4.42 -11.30
N CYS A 832 7.46 3.11 -11.57
CA CYS A 832 6.94 2.12 -10.64
C CYS A 832 7.82 1.97 -9.39
N GLN A 833 9.15 2.02 -9.54
CA GLN A 833 10.08 1.93 -8.41
C GLN A 833 10.00 3.16 -7.49
N ILE A 834 9.90 4.36 -8.06
CA ILE A 834 9.69 5.60 -7.29
C ILE A 834 8.36 5.55 -6.56
N GLN A 835 7.29 5.11 -7.23
CA GLN A 835 5.97 4.97 -6.60
C GLN A 835 6.01 4.01 -5.40
N ALA A 836 6.61 2.83 -5.59
CA ALA A 836 6.79 1.84 -4.52
C ALA A 836 7.60 2.40 -3.33
N ASN A 837 8.70 3.10 -3.61
CA ASN A 837 9.54 3.71 -2.57
C ASN A 837 8.78 4.81 -1.80
N ARG A 838 8.01 5.65 -2.51
CA ARG A 838 7.16 6.67 -1.90
C ARG A 838 6.07 6.05 -1.02
N HIS A 839 5.35 5.05 -1.54
CA HIS A 839 4.35 4.30 -0.78
C HIS A 839 4.97 3.66 0.47
N GLN A 840 6.15 3.06 0.36
CA GLN A 840 6.86 2.49 1.51
C GLN A 840 7.16 3.54 2.59
N SER A 841 7.64 4.73 2.20
CA SER A 841 7.92 5.82 3.13
C SER A 841 6.63 6.33 3.78
N ILE A 842 5.56 6.55 3.01
CA ILE A 842 4.26 7.03 3.53
C ILE A 842 3.63 6.01 4.48
N ASN A 843 3.59 4.73 4.10
CA ASN A 843 3.07 3.64 4.92
C ASN A 843 3.79 3.52 6.28
N ASN A 844 5.06 3.95 6.35
CA ASN A 844 5.91 3.83 7.55
C ASN A 844 6.43 5.19 8.05
N LEU A 845 5.75 6.30 7.71
CA LEU A 845 6.32 7.65 7.80
C LEU A 845 6.89 7.96 9.18
N ARG A 846 6.17 7.55 10.24
CA ARG A 846 6.57 7.75 11.63
C ARG A 846 7.94 7.15 11.95
N ALA A 847 8.15 5.88 11.61
CA ALA A 847 9.42 5.19 11.85
C ALA A 847 10.51 5.70 10.90
N ASP A 848 10.19 5.89 9.62
CA ASP A 848 11.13 6.30 8.59
C ASP A 848 11.67 7.72 8.83
N LEU A 849 10.83 8.67 9.24
CA LEU A 849 11.24 10.01 9.63
C LEU A 849 12.09 10.00 10.89
N ARG A 850 11.73 9.21 11.91
CA ARG A 850 12.53 9.10 13.14
C ARG A 850 13.93 8.55 12.85
N ASP A 851 14.02 7.49 12.04
CA ASP A 851 15.28 6.88 11.62
C ASP A 851 16.13 7.88 10.83
N LEU A 852 15.53 8.64 9.91
CA LEU A 852 16.20 9.70 9.17
C LEU A 852 16.79 10.77 10.07
N LEU A 853 15.96 11.33 10.96
CA LEU A 853 16.38 12.40 11.86
C LEU A 853 17.51 11.93 12.78
N THR A 854 17.50 10.66 13.18
CA THR A 854 18.61 10.04 13.92
C THR A 854 19.87 9.93 13.06
N GLN A 855 19.75 9.48 11.80
CA GLN A 855 20.88 9.37 10.85
C GLN A 855 21.49 10.73 10.47
N MET A 856 20.68 11.80 10.52
CA MET A 856 21.14 13.17 10.35
C MET A 856 21.97 13.68 11.54
N GLY A 857 22.13 12.90 12.62
CA GLY A 857 22.96 13.24 13.78
C GLY A 857 22.24 13.99 14.90
N ASN A 858 20.90 13.89 14.99
CA ASN A 858 20.10 14.58 16.01
C ASN A 858 19.86 13.72 17.26
N SER A 859 19.56 14.38 18.38
CA SER A 859 19.18 13.72 19.64
C SER A 859 17.66 13.66 19.77
N ILE A 860 17.09 12.45 19.79
CA ILE A 860 15.64 12.23 19.93
C ILE A 860 15.26 12.05 21.40
N VAL A 861 14.37 12.89 21.92
CA VAL A 861 13.80 12.85 23.27
C VAL A 861 12.34 12.44 23.17
N PRO A 862 11.91 11.27 23.69
CA PRO A 862 10.50 10.88 23.66
C PRO A 862 9.67 11.76 24.61
N VAL A 863 8.51 12.18 24.15
CA VAL A 863 7.46 12.86 24.92
C VAL A 863 6.27 11.90 25.02
N GLY A 864 5.61 11.87 26.18
CA GLY A 864 4.58 10.88 26.53
C GLY A 864 3.38 10.76 25.57
N GLU A 865 2.47 9.85 25.90
CA GLU A 865 1.30 9.51 25.07
C GLU A 865 0.05 10.35 25.40
N GLU A 866 0.20 11.43 26.18
CA GLU A 866 -0.90 12.26 26.64
C GLU A 866 -1.68 12.89 25.46
N HIS A 867 -2.99 13.04 25.64
CA HIS A 867 -3.91 13.64 24.67
C HIS A 867 -4.55 14.89 25.27
N ASP A 868 -4.81 15.87 24.42
CA ASP A 868 -5.50 17.10 24.80
C ASP A 868 -6.88 17.17 24.11
N ALA A 869 -7.94 16.89 24.89
CA ALA A 869 -9.30 16.86 24.37
C ALA A 869 -9.77 18.26 23.91
N GLN A 870 -9.31 19.32 24.57
CA GLN A 870 -9.71 20.69 24.30
C GLN A 870 -9.10 21.18 22.99
N ALA A 871 -7.80 20.93 22.77
CA ALA A 871 -7.13 21.24 21.50
C ALA A 871 -7.79 20.50 20.31
N LEU A 872 -8.24 19.25 20.52
CA LEU A 872 -8.97 18.48 19.51
C LEU A 872 -10.31 19.14 19.16
N GLU A 873 -11.04 19.63 20.16
CA GLU A 873 -12.32 20.31 19.98
C GLU A 873 -12.16 21.65 19.24
N TYR A 874 -11.17 22.46 19.59
CA TYR A 874 -10.87 23.70 18.87
C TYR A 874 -10.54 23.48 17.39
N LEU A 875 -9.76 22.43 17.06
CA LEU A 875 -9.47 22.09 15.66
C LEU A 875 -10.70 21.62 14.89
N LYS A 876 -11.68 20.99 15.54
CA LYS A 876 -12.95 20.61 14.92
C LYS A 876 -13.79 21.85 14.64
N ASN A 877 -13.97 22.71 15.64
CA ASN A 877 -14.74 23.95 15.49
C ASN A 877 -14.14 24.86 14.41
N ALA A 878 -12.82 25.00 14.36
CA ALA A 878 -12.12 25.74 13.32
C ALA A 878 -12.36 25.16 11.91
N ALA A 879 -12.44 23.83 11.79
CA ALA A 879 -12.75 23.17 10.52
C ALA A 879 -14.16 23.51 10.03
N ASP A 880 -15.15 23.41 10.92
CA ASP A 880 -16.55 23.66 10.59
C ASP A 880 -16.77 25.12 10.17
N VAL A 881 -16.10 26.07 10.85
CA VAL A 881 -16.13 27.49 10.48
C VAL A 881 -15.48 27.74 9.11
N LEU A 882 -14.35 27.12 8.81
CA LEU A 882 -13.68 27.28 7.51
C LEU A 882 -14.49 26.70 6.36
N ASP A 883 -15.04 25.50 6.54
CA ASP A 883 -15.86 24.84 5.52
C ASP A 883 -17.13 25.67 5.28
N ALA A 884 -17.78 26.17 6.34
CA ALA A 884 -18.92 27.08 6.21
C ALA A 884 -18.56 28.37 5.45
N ALA A 885 -17.47 29.04 5.80
CA ALA A 885 -17.05 30.28 5.14
C ALA A 885 -16.72 30.07 3.64
N HIS A 886 -16.02 28.98 3.30
CA HIS A 886 -15.73 28.59 1.92
C HIS A 886 -17.01 28.40 1.11
N ASN A 887 -17.93 27.60 1.63
CA ASN A 887 -19.19 27.30 0.95
C ASN A 887 -20.00 28.56 0.64
N HIS A 888 -20.07 29.49 1.58
CA HIS A 888 -20.74 30.78 1.38
C HIS A 888 -20.01 31.68 0.38
N ALA A 889 -18.68 31.72 0.42
CA ALA A 889 -17.88 32.52 -0.49
C ALA A 889 -18.02 32.06 -1.95
N VAL A 890 -17.93 30.76 -2.21
CA VAL A 890 -18.15 30.18 -3.55
C VAL A 890 -19.57 30.42 -4.03
N ALA A 891 -20.59 30.21 -3.18
CA ALA A 891 -21.98 30.45 -3.56
C ALA A 891 -22.24 31.94 -3.90
N LYS A 892 -21.62 32.87 -3.18
CA LYS A 892 -21.77 34.32 -3.39
C LYS A 892 -20.90 34.88 -4.54
N ALA A 893 -19.91 34.13 -5.02
CA ALA A 893 -18.99 34.56 -6.06
C ALA A 893 -19.70 34.98 -7.37
N LYS A 894 -19.03 35.78 -8.20
CA LYS A 894 -19.59 36.23 -9.49
C LYS A 894 -19.69 35.05 -10.47
N ASN A 895 -20.73 35.07 -11.29
CA ASN A 895 -20.81 34.15 -12.43
C ASN A 895 -19.87 34.64 -13.53
N ILE A 896 -19.07 33.72 -14.07
CA ILE A 896 -18.15 33.99 -15.18
C ILE A 896 -18.58 33.21 -16.42
N SER A 897 -18.13 33.65 -17.59
CA SER A 897 -18.34 32.96 -18.86
C SER A 897 -17.38 31.78 -19.03
N TYR A 898 -17.70 30.87 -19.97
CA TYR A 898 -16.79 29.75 -20.31
C TYR A 898 -15.43 30.23 -20.85
N SER A 899 -15.40 31.32 -21.61
CA SER A 899 -14.14 31.91 -22.10
C SER A 899 -13.28 32.46 -20.96
N GLU A 900 -13.89 33.15 -19.98
CA GLU A 900 -13.18 33.61 -18.77
C GLU A 900 -12.67 32.44 -17.93
N TYR A 901 -13.49 31.41 -17.72
CA TYR A 901 -13.07 30.19 -17.04
C TYR A 901 -11.86 29.54 -17.74
N ARG A 902 -11.90 29.39 -19.06
CA ARG A 902 -10.79 28.85 -19.85
C ARG A 902 -9.52 29.71 -19.78
N ALA A 903 -9.65 31.03 -19.84
CA ALA A 903 -8.51 31.94 -19.71
C ALA A 903 -7.87 31.87 -18.30
N ARG A 904 -8.68 31.61 -17.27
CA ARG A 904 -8.21 31.44 -15.89
C ARG A 904 -7.55 30.10 -15.64
N GLN A 905 -7.97 29.03 -16.31
CA GLN A 905 -7.30 27.72 -16.24
C GLN A 905 -5.85 27.77 -16.74
N THR A 906 -5.49 28.76 -17.55
CA THR A 906 -4.12 28.97 -18.06
C THR A 906 -3.29 29.95 -17.23
N LYS A 907 -3.85 30.55 -16.18
CA LYS A 907 -3.10 31.45 -15.28
C LYS A 907 -2.27 30.66 -14.27
N ASP A 908 -1.08 31.15 -13.96
CA ASP A 908 -0.19 30.56 -12.95
C ASP A 908 -0.71 30.72 -11.51
N TYR A 909 -1.49 31.77 -11.25
CA TYR A 909 -2.14 32.03 -9.98
C TYR A 909 -3.53 32.63 -10.19
N LEU A 910 -4.46 32.24 -9.33
CA LEU A 910 -5.82 32.78 -9.24
C LEU A 910 -6.00 33.42 -7.88
N SER A 911 -6.55 34.63 -7.84
CA SER A 911 -6.91 35.26 -6.57
C SER A 911 -7.99 34.43 -5.84
N PRO A 912 -8.16 34.58 -4.52
CA PRO A 912 -9.23 33.87 -3.79
C PRO A 912 -10.62 34.06 -4.41
N ASP A 913 -10.93 35.27 -4.87
CA ASP A 913 -12.18 35.55 -5.57
C ASP A 913 -12.25 34.82 -6.92
N GLU A 914 -11.17 34.83 -7.72
CA GLU A 914 -11.13 34.11 -8.99
C GLU A 914 -11.23 32.59 -8.82
N ILE A 915 -10.67 32.03 -7.75
CA ILE A 915 -10.80 30.61 -7.37
C ILE A 915 -12.27 30.31 -7.11
N ASN A 916 -12.91 31.10 -6.25
CA ASN A 916 -14.32 30.95 -5.89
C ASN A 916 -15.23 31.08 -7.12
N GLU A 917 -14.94 32.03 -8.02
CA GLU A 917 -15.66 32.23 -9.28
C GLU A 917 -15.46 31.05 -10.26
N CYS A 918 -14.25 30.51 -10.38
CA CYS A 918 -13.98 29.33 -11.21
C CYS A 918 -14.64 28.07 -10.63
N GLU A 919 -14.63 27.92 -9.32
CA GLU A 919 -15.30 26.81 -8.64
C GLU A 919 -16.81 26.92 -8.80
N LYS A 920 -17.39 28.11 -8.62
CA LYS A 920 -18.80 28.38 -8.87
C LYS A 920 -19.18 28.07 -10.32
N PHE A 921 -18.38 28.51 -11.29
CA PHE A 921 -18.60 28.18 -12.71
C PHE A 921 -18.58 26.67 -12.94
N ARG A 922 -17.56 25.96 -12.44
CA ARG A 922 -17.43 24.52 -12.59
C ARG A 922 -18.64 23.79 -11.98
N ILE A 923 -19.09 24.18 -10.79
CA ILE A 923 -20.27 23.59 -10.14
C ILE A 923 -21.51 23.91 -10.98
N HIS A 924 -21.74 25.16 -11.34
CA HIS A 924 -22.89 25.54 -12.17
C HIS A 924 -22.93 24.75 -13.49
N ASP A 925 -21.80 24.66 -14.20
CA ASP A 925 -21.69 23.91 -15.46
C ASP A 925 -21.93 22.41 -15.28
N ALA A 926 -21.34 21.82 -14.22
CA ALA A 926 -21.46 20.39 -13.92
C ALA A 926 -22.87 19.95 -13.53
N TYR A 927 -23.58 20.78 -12.74
CA TYR A 927 -24.86 20.42 -12.13
C TYR A 927 -26.07 21.06 -12.83
N GLY A 928 -25.89 22.16 -13.57
CA GLY A 928 -26.99 22.88 -14.23
C GLY A 928 -27.96 23.55 -13.26
N MET A 929 -27.49 23.82 -12.04
CA MET A 929 -28.28 24.33 -10.91
C MET A 929 -27.66 25.62 -10.37
N GLU A 930 -28.46 26.39 -9.64
CA GLU A 930 -27.95 27.51 -8.85
C GLU A 930 -26.98 26.99 -7.77
N VAL A 931 -25.84 27.67 -7.62
CA VAL A 931 -24.78 27.26 -6.70
C VAL A 931 -25.09 27.78 -5.29
N SER A 932 -25.65 26.91 -4.45
CA SER A 932 -25.88 27.17 -3.01
C SER A 932 -24.70 26.68 -2.14
N PRO A 933 -24.55 27.18 -0.90
CA PRO A 933 -23.52 26.69 0.02
C PRO A 933 -23.59 25.18 0.26
N GLU A 934 -24.80 24.60 0.30
CA GLU A 934 -25.01 23.17 0.47
C GLU A 934 -24.53 22.38 -0.76
N LEU A 935 -24.71 22.92 -1.96
CA LEU A 935 -24.21 22.28 -3.19
C LEU A 935 -22.68 22.31 -3.25
N VAL A 936 -22.04 23.41 -2.84
CA VAL A 936 -20.58 23.51 -2.75
C VAL A 936 -20.03 22.47 -1.77
N HIS A 937 -20.65 22.34 -0.58
CA HIS A 937 -20.27 21.33 0.39
C HIS A 937 -20.39 19.90 -0.17
N LYS A 938 -21.49 19.61 -0.86
CA LYS A 938 -21.74 18.29 -1.46
C LYS A 938 -20.78 17.96 -2.60
N ASP A 939 -20.40 18.95 -3.42
CA ASP A 939 -19.55 18.74 -4.58
C ASP A 939 -18.14 18.24 -4.20
N ASP A 940 -17.62 18.67 -3.03
CA ASP A 940 -16.32 18.26 -2.45
C ASP A 940 -15.18 18.38 -3.48
N GLY A 941 -15.04 19.56 -4.10
CA GLY A 941 -14.00 19.84 -5.08
C GLY A 941 -14.11 18.99 -6.35
N GLY A 942 -15.34 18.70 -6.80
CA GLY A 942 -15.64 17.90 -7.98
C GLY A 942 -15.56 16.40 -7.76
N ARG A 943 -15.49 15.94 -6.51
CA ARG A 943 -15.56 14.50 -6.21
C ARG A 943 -16.94 13.94 -6.54
N LEU A 944 -18.01 14.63 -6.14
CA LEU A 944 -19.37 14.16 -6.36
C LEU A 944 -19.72 14.06 -7.85
N ILE A 945 -19.39 15.06 -8.67
CA ILE A 945 -19.66 15.00 -10.11
C ILE A 945 -18.91 13.84 -10.79
N ARG A 946 -17.68 13.51 -10.35
CA ARG A 946 -16.91 12.38 -10.89
C ARG A 946 -17.57 11.04 -10.59
N VAL A 947 -18.11 10.86 -9.38
CA VAL A 947 -18.83 9.63 -9.02
C VAL A 947 -20.21 9.57 -9.68
N ILE A 948 -20.91 10.69 -9.86
CA ILE A 948 -22.16 10.76 -10.64
C ILE A 948 -21.91 10.41 -12.12
N ALA A 949 -20.79 10.84 -12.71
CA ALA A 949 -20.41 10.43 -14.07
C ALA A 949 -20.16 8.91 -14.16
N ALA A 950 -19.64 8.30 -13.10
CA ALA A 950 -19.53 6.84 -13.01
C ALA A 950 -20.91 6.18 -12.86
N LEU A 951 -21.84 6.77 -12.09
CA LEU A 951 -23.22 6.31 -12.00
C LEU A 951 -23.92 6.35 -13.37
N GLU A 952 -23.81 7.48 -14.08
CA GLU A 952 -24.30 7.64 -15.45
C GLU A 952 -23.76 6.53 -16.37
N SER A 953 -22.48 6.20 -16.25
CA SER A 953 -21.85 5.17 -17.06
C SER A 953 -22.41 3.78 -16.82
N ILE A 954 -22.66 3.39 -15.56
CA ILE A 954 -23.15 2.05 -15.22
C ILE A 954 -24.65 1.89 -15.41
N LEU A 955 -25.42 2.99 -15.37
CA LEU A 955 -26.86 3.00 -15.68
C LEU A 955 -27.15 3.03 -17.18
N SER A 956 -26.19 3.46 -18.00
CA SER A 956 -26.33 3.45 -19.46
C SER A 956 -26.18 2.01 -19.99
N PRO A 957 -27.00 1.59 -20.96
CA PRO A 957 -26.89 0.25 -21.54
C PRO A 957 -25.53 0.06 -22.24
N PRO A 958 -24.97 -1.16 -22.23
CA PRO A 958 -23.81 -1.49 -23.05
C PRO A 958 -24.16 -1.35 -24.54
N GLU A 959 -23.18 -1.01 -25.37
CA GLU A 959 -23.43 -0.83 -26.81
C GLU A 959 -23.56 -2.17 -27.52
N GLU A 960 -22.53 -2.99 -27.40
CA GLU A 960 -22.39 -4.27 -28.10
C GLU A 960 -21.66 -5.28 -27.21
N ILE A 961 -21.59 -6.52 -27.65
CA ILE A 961 -20.83 -7.58 -26.99
C ILE A 961 -19.65 -7.97 -27.89
N ILE A 962 -18.43 -7.89 -27.37
CA ILE A 962 -17.23 -8.39 -28.04
C ILE A 962 -16.99 -9.85 -27.60
N LEU A 963 -16.72 -10.72 -28.56
CA LEU A 963 -16.22 -12.06 -28.31
C LEU A 963 -14.69 -12.03 -28.22
N ASP A 964 -14.12 -12.50 -27.11
CA ASP A 964 -12.70 -12.78 -27.02
C ASP A 964 -12.39 -14.07 -27.78
N SER A 965 -11.74 -13.95 -28.93
CA SER A 965 -11.34 -15.09 -29.77
C SER A 965 -10.36 -16.04 -29.08
N LYS A 966 -9.60 -15.59 -28.07
CA LYS A 966 -8.65 -16.43 -27.32
C LYS A 966 -9.33 -17.24 -26.24
N THR A 967 -10.31 -16.68 -25.55
CA THR A 967 -10.94 -17.33 -24.38
C THR A 967 -12.38 -17.78 -24.60
N GLY A 968 -12.98 -17.43 -25.74
CA GLY A 968 -14.40 -17.66 -26.03
C GLY A 968 -15.36 -16.87 -25.13
N LYS A 969 -14.86 -15.89 -24.36
CA LYS A 969 -15.68 -15.13 -23.40
C LYS A 969 -16.32 -13.92 -24.06
N HIS A 970 -17.55 -13.64 -23.67
CA HIS A 970 -18.28 -12.46 -24.09
C HIS A 970 -18.02 -11.28 -23.14
N TYR A 971 -17.71 -10.12 -23.70
CA TYR A 971 -17.45 -8.89 -22.97
C TYR A 971 -18.39 -7.78 -23.42
N PRO A 972 -19.16 -7.17 -22.50
CA PRO A 972 -19.99 -6.03 -22.83
C PRO A 972 -19.11 -4.80 -23.06
N LEU A 973 -19.41 -4.05 -24.13
CA LEU A 973 -18.76 -2.79 -24.41
C LEU A 973 -19.34 -1.67 -23.55
N PRO A 974 -18.48 -0.84 -22.92
CA PRO A 974 -18.94 0.36 -22.24
C PRO A 974 -19.63 1.33 -23.23
N PRO A 975 -20.48 2.23 -22.74
CA PRO A 975 -21.07 3.29 -23.56
C PRO A 975 -20.02 4.14 -24.31
N ALA A 976 -20.33 4.63 -25.52
CA ALA A 976 -19.40 5.38 -26.38
C ALA A 976 -18.72 6.58 -25.69
N PHE A 977 -19.39 7.24 -24.76
CA PHE A 977 -18.80 8.37 -24.05
C PHE A 977 -17.74 7.96 -23.02
N VAL A 978 -17.76 6.70 -22.55
CA VAL A 978 -16.72 6.13 -21.69
C VAL A 978 -15.52 5.74 -22.56
N THR A 979 -15.76 4.98 -23.63
CA THR A 979 -14.70 4.54 -24.56
C THR A 979 -14.07 5.73 -25.29
N GLY A 980 -14.87 6.72 -25.70
CA GLY A 980 -14.41 7.96 -26.31
C GLY A 980 -13.53 8.79 -25.38
N LYS A 981 -13.76 8.74 -24.06
CA LYS A 981 -12.89 9.40 -23.08
C LYS A 981 -11.53 8.69 -22.98
N ASP A 982 -11.50 7.36 -22.93
CA ASP A 982 -10.24 6.61 -22.94
C ASP A 982 -9.48 6.81 -24.26
N ARG A 983 -10.17 6.87 -25.40
CA ARG A 983 -9.55 7.18 -26.72
C ARG A 983 -8.92 8.57 -26.71
N ALA A 984 -9.69 9.59 -26.31
CA ALA A 984 -9.17 10.95 -26.24
C ALA A 984 -7.98 11.10 -25.30
N GLU A 985 -7.96 10.38 -24.16
CA GLU A 985 -6.79 10.35 -23.28
C GLU A 985 -5.59 9.66 -23.94
N ARG A 986 -5.77 8.52 -24.62
CA ARG A 986 -4.68 7.82 -25.31
C ARG A 986 -4.11 8.60 -26.49
N ASP A 987 -4.97 9.29 -27.25
CA ASP A 987 -4.56 10.13 -28.38
C ASP A 987 -3.76 11.36 -27.90
N LYS A 988 -4.15 11.93 -26.75
CA LYS A 988 -3.49 13.11 -26.17
C LYS A 988 -2.23 12.75 -25.36
N LEU A 989 -2.23 11.60 -24.67
CA LEU A 989 -1.22 11.22 -23.68
C LEU A 989 -0.47 9.97 -24.17
N PRO A 990 0.78 10.11 -24.61
CA PRO A 990 1.52 9.01 -25.22
C PRO A 990 1.99 7.92 -24.26
N PHE A 991 2.05 8.19 -22.95
CA PHE A 991 2.56 7.23 -21.96
C PHE A 991 1.45 6.51 -21.21
N CYS A 992 1.61 5.19 -21.07
CA CYS A 992 0.57 4.35 -20.49
C CYS A 992 0.31 4.62 -19.00
N MET A 993 1.32 5.15 -18.30
CA MET A 993 1.25 5.57 -16.90
C MET A 993 0.35 6.80 -16.66
N ASP A 994 -0.10 7.48 -17.73
CA ASP A 994 -0.98 8.65 -17.65
C ASP A 994 -2.46 8.36 -17.88
N TRP A 995 -2.82 7.15 -18.31
CA TRP A 995 -4.17 6.78 -18.73
C TRP A 995 -5.10 6.48 -17.55
N GLY A 996 -6.34 6.99 -17.61
CA GLY A 996 -7.35 6.84 -16.57
C GLY A 996 -8.07 5.48 -16.55
N ASN A 997 -8.11 4.78 -17.69
CA ASN A 997 -8.71 3.45 -17.90
C ASN A 997 -10.16 3.34 -17.37
N TYR A 998 -11.05 4.22 -17.84
CA TYR A 998 -12.44 4.29 -17.38
C TYR A 998 -13.23 3.05 -17.80
N SER A 999 -12.95 2.49 -18.98
CA SER A 999 -13.59 1.30 -19.53
C SER A 999 -13.34 0.05 -18.65
N ALA A 1000 -12.12 -0.14 -18.15
CA ALA A 1000 -11.83 -1.25 -17.22
C ALA A 1000 -12.56 -1.10 -15.88
N LYS A 1001 -12.66 0.13 -15.34
CA LYS A 1001 -13.42 0.43 -14.11
C LYS A 1001 -14.92 0.22 -14.28
N TRP A 1002 -15.46 0.54 -15.45
CA TRP A 1002 -16.85 0.26 -15.80
C TRP A 1002 -17.08 -1.24 -15.91
N LEU A 1003 -16.23 -1.96 -16.66
CA LEU A 1003 -16.36 -3.40 -16.85
C LEU A 1003 -16.28 -4.16 -15.52
N ALA A 1004 -15.39 -3.77 -14.62
CA ALA A 1004 -15.29 -4.37 -13.30
C ALA A 1004 -16.60 -4.25 -12.51
N ARG A 1005 -17.26 -3.08 -12.53
CA ARG A 1005 -18.59 -2.89 -11.89
C ARG A 1005 -19.69 -3.66 -12.62
N PHE A 1006 -19.63 -3.70 -13.95
CA PHE A 1006 -20.61 -4.41 -14.76
C PHE A 1006 -20.57 -5.92 -14.49
N ASN A 1007 -19.38 -6.52 -14.48
CA ASN A 1007 -19.15 -7.95 -14.22
C ASN A 1007 -19.51 -8.37 -12.80
N LEU A 1008 -19.52 -7.43 -11.84
CA LEU A 1008 -20.08 -7.67 -10.51
C LEU A 1008 -21.60 -7.83 -10.51
N GLY A 1009 -22.30 -7.51 -11.61
CA GLY A 1009 -23.76 -7.51 -11.67
C GLY A 1009 -24.40 -6.28 -11.03
N LEU A 1010 -23.60 -5.25 -10.67
CA LEU A 1010 -24.08 -4.04 -10.00
C LEU A 1010 -25.17 -3.32 -10.81
N HIS A 1011 -25.09 -3.36 -12.13
CA HIS A 1011 -26.05 -2.72 -13.03
C HIS A 1011 -27.48 -3.29 -12.87
N HIS A 1012 -27.64 -4.60 -12.65
CA HIS A 1012 -28.95 -5.22 -12.40
C HIS A 1012 -29.57 -4.72 -11.09
N ILE A 1013 -28.77 -4.72 -10.01
CA ILE A 1013 -29.22 -4.28 -8.68
C ILE A 1013 -29.57 -2.80 -8.70
N LEU A 1014 -28.74 -1.97 -9.36
CA LEU A 1014 -29.00 -0.55 -9.53
C LEU A 1014 -30.28 -0.29 -10.33
N GLY A 1015 -30.59 -1.09 -11.36
CA GLY A 1015 -31.84 -0.96 -12.12
C GLY A 1015 -33.08 -1.00 -11.22
N SER A 1016 -33.17 -2.02 -10.36
CA SER A 1016 -34.25 -2.15 -9.36
C SER A 1016 -34.25 -1.00 -8.36
N LEU A 1017 -33.09 -0.68 -7.78
CA LEU A 1017 -32.97 0.35 -6.75
C LEU A 1017 -33.32 1.76 -7.27
N VAL A 1018 -32.98 2.06 -8.53
CA VAL A 1018 -33.31 3.34 -9.19
C VAL A 1018 -34.81 3.41 -9.51
N ALA A 1019 -35.48 2.28 -9.70
CA ALA A 1019 -36.93 2.18 -9.80
C ALA A 1019 -37.66 2.25 -8.44
N PHE A 1020 -36.95 2.65 -7.37
CA PHE A 1020 -37.44 2.71 -5.98
C PHE A 1020 -37.85 1.36 -5.39
N GLU A 1021 -37.37 0.25 -5.96
CA GLU A 1021 -37.56 -1.07 -5.37
C GLU A 1021 -36.67 -1.24 -4.14
N GLU A 1022 -37.07 -2.16 -3.27
CA GLU A 1022 -36.33 -2.51 -2.07
C GLU A 1022 -35.76 -3.90 -2.17
N ILE A 1023 -34.53 -4.05 -1.69
CA ILE A 1023 -33.86 -5.33 -1.63
C ILE A 1023 -33.59 -5.72 -0.19
N THR A 1024 -33.36 -7.01 0.03
CA THR A 1024 -32.91 -7.53 1.32
C THR A 1024 -31.51 -8.09 1.20
N ALA A 1025 -30.86 -8.39 2.32
CA ALA A 1025 -29.56 -9.07 2.32
C ALA A 1025 -29.60 -10.48 1.68
N ALA A 1026 -30.80 -11.03 1.45
CA ALA A 1026 -31.00 -12.33 0.81
C ALA A 1026 -31.34 -12.23 -0.69
N ASP A 1027 -31.25 -11.04 -1.28
CA ASP A 1027 -31.49 -10.85 -2.71
C ASP A 1027 -30.54 -11.71 -3.58
N PRO A 1028 -31.04 -12.50 -4.55
CA PRO A 1028 -30.21 -13.40 -5.35
C PRO A 1028 -29.11 -12.69 -6.15
N HIS A 1029 -29.40 -11.52 -6.75
CA HIS A 1029 -28.41 -10.76 -7.51
C HIS A 1029 -27.32 -10.21 -6.61
N LEU A 1030 -27.71 -9.74 -5.42
CA LEU A 1030 -26.78 -9.25 -4.41
C LEU A 1030 -25.86 -10.35 -3.84
N LEU A 1031 -26.41 -11.55 -3.61
CA LEU A 1031 -25.63 -12.72 -3.19
C LEU A 1031 -24.64 -13.14 -4.29
N ASN A 1032 -25.07 -13.13 -5.55
CA ASN A 1032 -24.19 -13.42 -6.69
C ASN A 1032 -23.07 -12.37 -6.83
N MET A 1033 -23.40 -11.08 -6.73
CA MET A 1033 -22.40 -10.00 -6.72
C MET A 1033 -21.35 -10.21 -5.63
N THR A 1034 -21.79 -10.61 -4.44
CA THR A 1034 -20.89 -10.87 -3.30
C THR A 1034 -19.98 -12.08 -3.57
N ALA A 1035 -20.52 -13.15 -4.16
CA ALA A 1035 -19.74 -14.33 -4.53
C ALA A 1035 -18.67 -13.99 -5.58
N ILE A 1036 -19.02 -13.20 -6.61
CA ILE A 1036 -18.08 -12.73 -7.63
C ILE A 1036 -17.03 -11.83 -7.00
N ALA A 1037 -17.42 -10.90 -6.11
CA ALA A 1037 -16.48 -10.01 -5.46
C ALA A 1037 -15.44 -10.75 -4.60
N LEU A 1038 -15.85 -11.81 -3.92
CA LEU A 1038 -14.94 -12.69 -3.18
C LEU A 1038 -14.00 -13.46 -4.10
N SER A 1039 -14.43 -13.80 -5.33
CA SER A 1039 -13.60 -14.49 -6.33
C SER A 1039 -12.59 -13.63 -7.05
N CYS A 1040 -12.83 -12.32 -7.14
CA CYS A 1040 -11.94 -11.38 -7.80
C CYS A 1040 -11.44 -10.25 -6.90
N ALA A 1041 -11.37 -10.47 -5.58
CA ALA A 1041 -11.01 -9.44 -4.58
C ALA A 1041 -9.72 -8.65 -4.92
N ALA A 1042 -8.67 -9.33 -5.38
CA ALA A 1042 -7.41 -8.68 -5.78
C ALA A 1042 -7.60 -7.73 -6.98
N HIS A 1043 -8.42 -8.11 -7.97
CA HIS A 1043 -8.76 -7.28 -9.13
C HIS A 1043 -9.62 -6.09 -8.73
N ILE A 1044 -10.57 -6.27 -7.80
CA ILE A 1044 -11.38 -5.17 -7.25
C ILE A 1044 -10.49 -4.15 -6.55
N LYS A 1045 -9.54 -4.59 -5.72
CA LYS A 1045 -8.58 -3.69 -5.10
C LYS A 1045 -7.79 -2.92 -6.15
N ALA A 1046 -7.27 -3.61 -7.17
CA ALA A 1046 -6.46 -3.00 -8.22
C ALA A 1046 -7.23 -1.98 -9.09
N ILE A 1047 -8.48 -2.27 -9.44
CA ILE A 1047 -9.26 -1.48 -10.42
C ILE A 1047 -10.19 -0.48 -9.72
N LEU A 1048 -10.89 -0.91 -8.66
CA LEU A 1048 -11.91 -0.14 -7.94
C LEU A 1048 -11.39 0.50 -6.65
N GLY A 1049 -10.18 0.16 -6.21
CA GLY A 1049 -9.47 0.88 -5.14
C GLY A 1049 -9.93 0.58 -3.72
N PHE A 1050 -10.65 -0.53 -3.49
CA PHE A 1050 -11.03 -0.97 -2.13
C PHE A 1050 -10.79 -2.46 -1.93
N THR A 1051 -10.53 -2.85 -0.68
CA THR A 1051 -10.29 -4.25 -0.33
C THR A 1051 -11.60 -4.93 0.03
N VAL A 1052 -11.87 -6.10 -0.55
CA VAL A 1052 -13.04 -6.91 -0.22
C VAL A 1052 -12.70 -7.81 0.98
N PRO A 1053 -13.38 -7.68 2.14
CA PRO A 1053 -13.21 -8.57 3.28
C PRO A 1053 -13.64 -9.98 2.91
N THR A 1054 -13.09 -11.00 3.56
CA THR A 1054 -13.36 -12.38 3.12
C THR A 1054 -14.63 -12.94 3.74
N ASP A 1055 -15.15 -12.26 4.76
CA ASP A 1055 -16.48 -12.36 5.33
C ASP A 1055 -17.40 -11.24 4.82
N CYS A 1056 -17.14 -10.74 3.60
CA CYS A 1056 -17.88 -9.67 2.94
C CYS A 1056 -19.40 -9.84 3.12
N GLN A 1057 -20.03 -8.90 3.81
CA GLN A 1057 -21.47 -8.90 3.96
C GLN A 1057 -22.11 -8.30 2.70
N PRO A 1058 -23.18 -8.90 2.12
CA PRO A 1058 -23.70 -8.45 0.84
C PRO A 1058 -24.12 -6.97 0.84
N ILE A 1059 -24.79 -6.53 1.90
CA ILE A 1059 -25.19 -5.12 2.06
C ILE A 1059 -24.00 -4.18 2.25
N TRP A 1060 -22.92 -4.63 2.89
CA TRP A 1060 -21.69 -3.82 3.01
C TRP A 1060 -21.07 -3.59 1.64
N LEU A 1061 -20.99 -4.63 0.80
CA LEU A 1061 -20.45 -4.51 -0.56
C LEU A 1061 -21.27 -3.55 -1.40
N LEU A 1062 -22.60 -3.71 -1.37
CA LEU A 1062 -23.49 -2.81 -2.09
C LEU A 1062 -23.39 -1.37 -1.59
N ALA A 1063 -23.37 -1.15 -0.27
CA ALA A 1063 -23.19 0.17 0.31
C ALA A 1063 -21.90 0.81 -0.19
N THR A 1064 -20.79 0.07 -0.16
CA THR A 1064 -19.47 0.53 -0.62
C THR A 1064 -19.51 0.90 -2.11
N LEU A 1065 -20.10 0.05 -2.96
CA LEU A 1065 -20.18 0.29 -4.40
C LEU A 1065 -21.10 1.46 -4.76
N VAL A 1066 -22.24 1.58 -4.08
CA VAL A 1066 -23.23 2.65 -4.30
C VAL A 1066 -22.69 4.00 -3.80
N GLU A 1067 -21.94 4.03 -2.70
CA GLU A 1067 -21.23 5.22 -2.21
C GLU A 1067 -20.15 5.68 -3.19
N GLN A 1068 -19.40 4.75 -3.80
CA GLN A 1068 -18.47 5.07 -4.90
C GLN A 1068 -19.15 5.64 -6.16
N LEU A 1069 -20.48 5.58 -6.24
CA LEU A 1069 -21.30 6.15 -7.32
C LEU A 1069 -22.08 7.41 -6.88
N GLY A 1070 -21.80 7.94 -5.68
CA GLY A 1070 -22.43 9.16 -5.17
C GLY A 1070 -23.84 8.99 -4.62
N LEU A 1071 -24.20 7.76 -4.23
CA LEU A 1071 -25.51 7.41 -3.70
C LEU A 1071 -25.37 6.80 -2.28
N LYS A 1072 -26.43 6.84 -1.49
CA LYS A 1072 -26.49 6.23 -0.15
C LYS A 1072 -27.62 5.23 -0.04
N LEU A 1073 -27.34 4.11 0.64
CA LEU A 1073 -28.37 3.17 1.07
C LEU A 1073 -29.04 3.64 2.36
N VAL A 1074 -30.37 3.57 2.38
CA VAL A 1074 -31.21 3.70 3.58
C VAL A 1074 -31.82 2.36 3.93
N CYS A 1075 -32.17 2.17 5.20
CA CYS A 1075 -32.74 0.92 5.68
C CYS A 1075 -34.00 1.16 6.49
N ARG A 1076 -35.04 0.35 6.23
CA ARG A 1076 -36.23 0.25 7.08
C ARG A 1076 -36.39 -1.18 7.59
N LYS A 1077 -36.87 -1.31 8.83
CA LYS A 1077 -37.20 -2.61 9.42
C LYS A 1077 -38.69 -2.86 9.27
N GLN A 1078 -39.06 -4.05 8.82
CA GLN A 1078 -40.44 -4.47 8.70
C GLN A 1078 -40.64 -5.81 9.42
N GLY A 1079 -41.74 -5.92 10.17
CA GLY A 1079 -42.12 -7.12 10.93
C GLY A 1079 -42.16 -6.93 12.46
N PRO A 1080 -42.67 -7.94 13.19
CA PRO A 1080 -42.78 -7.91 14.65
C PRO A 1080 -41.41 -8.01 15.33
N ARG A 1081 -41.28 -7.48 16.57
CA ARG A 1081 -40.04 -7.55 17.38
C ARG A 1081 -39.56 -9.01 17.48
N GLY A 1082 -38.31 -9.25 17.08
CA GLY A 1082 -37.71 -10.60 17.02
C GLY A 1082 -37.70 -11.26 15.63
N GLN A 1083 -38.54 -10.81 14.69
CA GLN A 1083 -38.61 -11.31 13.30
C GLN A 1083 -38.42 -10.19 12.25
N GLN A 1084 -37.86 -9.04 12.65
CA GLN A 1084 -37.71 -7.89 11.77
C GLN A 1084 -36.73 -8.17 10.64
N VAL A 1085 -37.18 -8.00 9.39
CA VAL A 1085 -36.34 -8.03 8.20
C VAL A 1085 -35.96 -6.60 7.83
N LYS A 1086 -34.69 -6.40 7.46
CA LYS A 1086 -34.18 -5.13 6.96
C LYS A 1086 -34.36 -5.07 5.45
N PHE A 1087 -35.09 -4.06 5.00
CA PHE A 1087 -35.22 -3.68 3.60
C PHE A 1087 -34.30 -2.48 3.34
N PHE A 1088 -33.65 -2.48 2.19
CA PHE A 1088 -32.69 -1.47 1.78
C PHE A 1088 -33.13 -0.85 0.46
N SER A 1089 -33.09 0.47 0.38
CA SER A 1089 -33.37 1.28 -0.81
C SER A 1089 -32.36 2.41 -0.93
N LEU A 1090 -32.34 3.10 -2.06
CA LEU A 1090 -31.55 4.32 -2.22
C LEU A 1090 -32.22 5.49 -1.49
N SER A 1091 -31.39 6.38 -0.95
CA SER A 1091 -31.86 7.66 -0.42
C SER A 1091 -32.57 8.44 -1.54
N LYS A 1092 -33.88 8.67 -1.36
CA LYS A 1092 -34.72 9.33 -2.38
C LYS A 1092 -34.16 10.69 -2.80
N SER A 1093 -33.76 11.52 -1.83
CA SER A 1093 -33.24 12.87 -2.08
C SER A 1093 -31.92 12.86 -2.86
N GLU A 1094 -31.03 11.90 -2.59
CA GLU A 1094 -29.75 11.79 -3.30
C GLU A 1094 -29.93 11.20 -4.70
N LEU A 1095 -30.84 10.23 -4.86
CA LEU A 1095 -31.16 9.64 -6.15
C LEU A 1095 -31.80 10.67 -7.09
N GLU A 1096 -32.82 11.40 -6.62
CA GLU A 1096 -33.48 12.46 -7.40
C GLU A 1096 -32.47 13.54 -7.82
N PHE A 1097 -31.59 13.93 -6.89
CA PHE A 1097 -30.49 14.85 -7.19
C PHE A 1097 -29.58 14.28 -8.28
N ALA A 1098 -29.07 13.06 -8.13
CA ALA A 1098 -28.19 12.44 -9.12
C ALA A 1098 -28.86 12.31 -10.51
N GLN A 1099 -30.13 11.90 -10.56
CA GLN A 1099 -30.90 11.80 -11.80
C GLN A 1099 -31.04 13.15 -12.52
N SER A 1100 -31.30 14.23 -11.78
CA SER A 1100 -31.39 15.58 -12.37
C SER A 1100 -30.06 16.02 -13.00
N VAL A 1101 -28.93 15.71 -12.35
CA VAL A 1101 -27.58 16.02 -12.84
C VAL A 1101 -27.25 15.18 -14.08
N ILE A 1102 -27.60 13.89 -14.08
CA ILE A 1102 -27.44 13.02 -15.26
C ILE A 1102 -28.24 13.55 -16.44
N ALA A 1103 -29.50 13.95 -16.24
CA ALA A 1103 -30.34 14.52 -17.30
C ALA A 1103 -29.73 15.81 -17.89
N HIS A 1104 -29.20 16.70 -17.03
CA HIS A 1104 -28.46 17.89 -17.46
C HIS A 1104 -27.25 17.54 -18.33
N ARG A 1105 -26.42 16.59 -17.89
CA ARG A 1105 -25.23 16.13 -18.62
C ARG A 1105 -25.57 15.50 -19.98
N GLN A 1106 -26.64 14.70 -20.04
CA GLN A 1106 -27.15 14.12 -21.29
C GLN A 1106 -27.61 15.20 -22.28
N LYS A 1107 -28.29 16.24 -21.78
CA LYS A 1107 -28.71 17.39 -22.58
C LYS A 1107 -27.50 18.17 -23.12
N GLN A 1108 -26.50 18.45 -22.28
CA GLN A 1108 -25.26 19.11 -22.72
C GLN A 1108 -24.54 18.34 -23.83
N ARG A 1109 -24.38 17.02 -23.68
CA ARG A 1109 -23.76 16.16 -24.71
C ARG A 1109 -24.54 16.17 -26.02
N SER A 1110 -25.88 16.08 -25.95
CA SER A 1110 -26.75 16.12 -27.13
C SER A 1110 -26.67 17.45 -27.88
N SER A 1111 -26.57 18.57 -27.17
CA SER A 1111 -26.36 19.89 -27.76
C SER A 1111 -25.01 19.99 -28.45
N TYR A 1112 -23.93 19.51 -27.81
CA TYR A 1112 -22.57 19.53 -28.38
C TYR A 1112 -22.48 18.74 -29.71
N ILE A 1113 -23.07 17.54 -29.76
CA ILE A 1113 -23.10 16.71 -30.98
C ILE A 1113 -23.85 17.43 -32.10
N LYS A 1114 -24.98 18.06 -31.81
CA LYS A 1114 -25.74 18.84 -32.80
C LYS A 1114 -24.93 20.01 -33.34
N THR A 1115 -24.19 20.73 -32.50
CA THR A 1115 -23.31 21.84 -32.92
C THR A 1115 -22.15 21.35 -33.79
N GLN A 1116 -21.50 20.22 -33.45
CA GLN A 1116 -20.42 19.65 -34.28
C GLN A 1116 -20.91 19.13 -35.64
N SER A 1117 -22.11 18.54 -35.72
CA SER A 1117 -22.69 18.13 -37.01
C SER A 1117 -23.02 19.28 -37.97
N SER A 1118 -23.02 20.53 -37.47
CA SER A 1118 -23.22 21.75 -38.27
C SER A 1118 -21.94 22.50 -38.65
N SER A 1119 -20.77 22.09 -38.14
CA SER A 1119 -19.47 22.71 -38.44
C SER A 1119 -18.46 21.63 -38.86
N SER A 1120 -18.38 21.37 -40.16
CA SER A 1120 -17.36 20.50 -40.76
C SER A 1120 -15.98 21.14 -40.63
N PHE A 1121 -15.17 20.66 -39.70
CA PHE A 1121 -13.72 20.79 -39.71
C PHE A 1121 -13.12 19.39 -39.52
N ASP A 1122 -12.30 18.96 -40.49
CA ASP A 1122 -11.59 17.68 -40.45
C ASP A 1122 -10.55 17.67 -39.32
N PRO A 1123 -10.49 16.61 -38.49
CA PRO A 1123 -9.39 16.46 -37.54
C PRO A 1123 -8.11 16.04 -38.30
N ILE A 1124 -7.20 16.98 -38.47
CA ILE A 1124 -5.81 16.70 -38.86
C ILE A 1124 -5.08 16.18 -37.62
N SER A 1125 -4.82 14.87 -37.54
CA SER A 1125 -3.76 14.30 -36.70
C SER A 1125 -3.38 12.92 -37.26
N PRO A 1126 -2.09 12.63 -37.53
CA PRO A 1126 -1.68 11.33 -38.03
C PRO A 1126 -1.78 10.26 -36.93
N PRO A 1127 -2.03 8.98 -37.28
CA PRO A 1127 -2.05 7.87 -36.33
C PRO A 1127 -0.65 7.66 -35.74
N VAL A 1128 -0.58 7.54 -34.42
CA VAL A 1128 0.66 7.14 -33.71
C VAL A 1128 0.93 5.66 -34.02
N SER A 1129 1.96 5.41 -34.82
CA SER A 1129 2.47 4.06 -35.11
C SER A 1129 3.55 3.70 -34.07
N THR A 1130 3.39 2.58 -33.37
CA THR A 1130 4.36 2.04 -32.41
C THR A 1130 5.39 1.14 -33.10
N PRO A 1131 6.71 1.29 -32.85
CA PRO A 1131 7.71 0.40 -33.43
C PRO A 1131 7.82 -0.94 -32.67
N PRO A 1132 8.21 -2.04 -33.34
CA PRO A 1132 8.36 -3.35 -32.72
C PRO A 1132 9.59 -3.46 -31.80
N HIS A 1133 9.59 -4.52 -31.00
CA HIS A 1133 10.35 -4.72 -29.75
C HIS A 1133 11.90 -4.61 -29.78
N ASN A 1134 12.58 -4.37 -30.92
CA ASN A 1134 14.04 -4.48 -31.03
C ASN A 1134 14.68 -3.60 -32.14
N CYS A 1135 14.51 -2.27 -32.12
CA CYS A 1135 15.27 -1.39 -33.02
C CYS A 1135 16.19 -0.44 -32.25
N ILE A 1136 17.43 -0.90 -32.02
CA ILE A 1136 18.58 -0.03 -31.76
C ILE A 1136 19.21 0.29 -33.13
N GLY A 1137 19.23 1.56 -33.53
CA GLY A 1137 20.05 2.03 -34.67
C GLY A 1137 19.40 3.10 -35.55
N ASN A 1138 20.00 4.31 -35.53
CA ASN A 1138 19.97 5.47 -36.44
C ASN A 1138 18.67 5.95 -37.14
N PRO A 1139 18.48 7.28 -37.28
CA PRO A 1139 17.26 7.87 -37.81
C PRO A 1139 17.17 7.65 -39.33
N HIS A 1140 16.07 7.08 -39.80
CA HIS A 1140 15.78 7.03 -41.23
C HIS A 1140 14.60 7.94 -41.58
N GLU A 1141 14.89 8.91 -42.45
CA GLU A 1141 13.93 9.76 -43.15
C GLU A 1141 13.02 8.91 -44.06
N ARG A 1142 11.73 9.28 -44.09
CA ARG A 1142 10.60 8.81 -44.93
C ARG A 1142 9.86 7.56 -44.44
N GLY A 1143 8.64 7.79 -43.93
CA GLY A 1143 7.64 6.75 -43.71
C GLY A 1143 6.94 6.36 -45.02
N GLY A 1144 6.80 5.07 -45.26
CA GLY A 1144 5.97 4.50 -46.32
C GLY A 1144 4.54 4.31 -45.84
N ASP A 1145 3.58 4.74 -46.67
CA ASP A 1145 2.14 4.64 -46.47
C ASP A 1145 1.65 3.19 -46.74
N THR A 1146 0.96 2.57 -45.77
CA THR A 1146 0.41 1.20 -45.89
C THR A 1146 -1.11 1.19 -45.98
N THR A 1147 -1.71 2.17 -46.65
CA THR A 1147 -3.16 2.22 -46.90
C THR A 1147 -3.54 1.88 -48.34
N GLN A 1148 -3.13 0.72 -48.89
CA GLN A 1148 -3.81 0.13 -50.06
C GLN A 1148 -3.89 -1.40 -50.03
N PRO A 1149 -5.07 -2.00 -50.32
CA PRO A 1149 -5.21 -3.43 -50.50
C PRO A 1149 -4.83 -3.81 -51.95
N GLU A 1150 -3.70 -4.48 -52.14
CA GLU A 1150 -3.36 -5.03 -53.46
C GLU A 1150 -4.13 -6.32 -53.72
N LEU A 1151 -5.15 -6.24 -54.56
CA LEU A 1151 -5.58 -7.34 -55.42
C LEU A 1151 -4.46 -7.62 -56.43
N ARG A 1152 -3.91 -8.84 -56.43
CA ARG A 1152 -3.33 -9.43 -57.64
C ARG A 1152 -3.78 -10.87 -57.87
N SER A 1153 -4.22 -11.02 -59.10
CA SER A 1153 -4.66 -12.18 -59.86
C SER A 1153 -3.64 -13.31 -59.98
N GLY A 1154 -4.15 -14.55 -59.92
CA GLY A 1154 -3.99 -15.61 -60.92
C GLY A 1154 -2.58 -15.98 -61.41
N GLY A 1155 -2.12 -17.17 -61.03
CA GLY A 1155 -1.06 -17.93 -61.69
C GLY A 1155 -1.08 -19.38 -61.24
N GLU A 1156 -1.66 -20.26 -62.05
CA GLU A 1156 -1.72 -21.71 -61.89
C GLU A 1156 -0.33 -22.36 -61.91
N VAL A 1157 -0.09 -23.36 -61.04
CA VAL A 1157 0.68 -24.58 -61.38
C VAL A 1157 0.12 -25.77 -60.59
N GLN A 1158 -0.12 -26.87 -61.32
CA GLN A 1158 -0.73 -28.14 -60.90
C GLN A 1158 0.17 -29.05 -60.06
N LEU A 1159 -0.51 -29.83 -59.21
CA LEU A 1159 -0.30 -31.21 -58.74
C LEU A 1159 1.10 -31.86 -58.80
N GLY A 1160 1.49 -32.40 -57.63
CA GLY A 1160 2.42 -33.53 -57.50
C GLY A 1160 2.18 -34.28 -56.20
N GLU A 1161 1.53 -35.44 -56.28
CA GLU A 1161 1.44 -36.46 -55.23
C GLU A 1161 2.84 -36.98 -54.85
N LEU A 1162 3.12 -37.20 -53.56
CA LEU A 1162 3.75 -38.42 -53.03
C LEU A 1162 3.86 -38.36 -51.49
N GLY A 1163 3.39 -39.42 -50.82
CA GLY A 1163 4.01 -39.91 -49.58
C GLY A 1163 3.22 -39.82 -48.29
N GLU A 1164 2.22 -40.68 -48.12
CA GLU A 1164 1.81 -41.17 -46.80
C GLU A 1164 3.00 -41.83 -46.06
N LYS A 1165 3.19 -41.53 -44.76
CA LYS A 1165 3.01 -42.50 -43.66
C LYS A 1165 3.56 -42.02 -42.30
N ILE A 1166 2.72 -42.28 -41.29
CA ILE A 1166 2.99 -42.48 -39.85
C ILE A 1166 3.04 -41.21 -38.98
N CYS A 1167 1.90 -40.88 -38.36
CA CYS A 1167 1.87 -40.65 -36.92
C CYS A 1167 0.50 -41.08 -36.36
N ALA A 1168 0.54 -41.81 -35.25
CA ALA A 1168 -0.58 -42.57 -34.68
C ALA A 1168 -1.69 -41.66 -34.14
N LYS A 1169 -2.95 -42.04 -34.43
CA LYS A 1169 -4.17 -41.46 -33.87
C LYS A 1169 -4.34 -41.90 -32.42
N PHE A 1170 -4.41 -40.94 -31.50
CA PHE A 1170 -5.23 -41.07 -30.29
C PHE A 1170 -6.67 -40.59 -30.64
N PRO A 1171 -7.73 -41.23 -30.13
CA PRO A 1171 -9.11 -40.84 -30.44
C PRO A 1171 -9.49 -39.51 -29.75
N PRO A 1172 -10.41 -38.71 -30.34
CA PRO A 1172 -10.91 -37.48 -29.73
C PRO A 1172 -11.79 -37.79 -28.51
N SER A 1173 -11.67 -36.97 -27.46
CA SER A 1173 -12.53 -36.99 -26.27
C SER A 1173 -13.98 -36.60 -26.62
N PRO A 1174 -15.01 -37.17 -25.97
CA PRO A 1174 -16.39 -36.76 -26.19
C PRO A 1174 -16.62 -35.34 -25.66
N SER A 1175 -17.14 -34.45 -26.49
CA SER A 1175 -17.66 -33.14 -26.07
C SER A 1175 -18.86 -33.35 -25.14
N SER A 1176 -18.87 -32.68 -23.99
CA SER A 1176 -20.05 -32.61 -23.11
C SER A 1176 -21.26 -32.08 -23.91
N PRO A 1177 -22.47 -32.64 -23.73
CA PRO A 1177 -23.68 -32.18 -24.40
C PRO A 1177 -23.96 -30.71 -24.07
N ASP A 1178 -24.54 -29.96 -25.02
CA ASP A 1178 -25.00 -28.60 -24.70
C ASP A 1178 -26.14 -28.64 -23.66
N ARG A 1179 -26.31 -27.57 -22.89
CA ARG A 1179 -27.26 -27.53 -21.78
C ARG A 1179 -28.71 -27.73 -22.23
N THR A 1180 -29.04 -27.34 -23.45
CA THR A 1180 -30.38 -27.50 -24.05
C THR A 1180 -30.70 -28.98 -24.26
N THR A 1181 -29.72 -29.75 -24.74
CA THR A 1181 -29.79 -31.19 -24.96
C THR A 1181 -29.90 -31.92 -23.62
N LEU A 1182 -29.13 -31.50 -22.62
CA LEU A 1182 -29.19 -32.09 -21.28
C LEU A 1182 -30.56 -31.91 -20.62
N LEU A 1183 -31.17 -30.71 -20.73
CA LEU A 1183 -32.52 -30.46 -20.21
C LEU A 1183 -33.58 -31.31 -20.94
N HIS A 1184 -33.42 -31.53 -22.24
CA HIS A 1184 -34.30 -32.42 -23.00
C HIS A 1184 -34.18 -33.89 -22.54
N CYS A 1185 -32.96 -34.34 -22.25
CA CYS A 1185 -32.72 -35.64 -21.62
C CYS A 1185 -33.37 -35.73 -20.24
N VAL A 1186 -33.30 -34.68 -19.42
CA VAL A 1186 -33.98 -34.63 -18.11
C VAL A 1186 -35.50 -34.78 -18.27
N GLU A 1187 -36.13 -34.05 -19.19
CA GLU A 1187 -37.57 -34.18 -19.44
C GLU A 1187 -37.96 -35.57 -19.97
N THR A 1188 -37.13 -36.15 -20.84
CA THR A 1188 -37.33 -37.51 -21.35
C THR A 1188 -37.27 -38.52 -20.20
N LEU A 1189 -36.30 -38.38 -19.29
CA LEU A 1189 -36.17 -39.26 -18.13
C LEU A 1189 -37.37 -39.10 -17.18
N ARG A 1190 -37.82 -37.87 -16.91
CA ARG A 1190 -39.02 -37.60 -16.07
C ARG A 1190 -40.29 -38.23 -16.64
N SER A 1191 -40.48 -38.14 -17.97
CA SER A 1191 -41.58 -38.82 -18.66
C SER A 1191 -41.49 -40.34 -18.50
N GLY A 1192 -40.27 -40.91 -18.57
CA GLY A 1192 -40.01 -42.32 -18.28
C GLY A 1192 -40.36 -42.74 -16.86
N ILE A 1193 -40.03 -41.91 -15.86
CA ILE A 1193 -40.34 -42.17 -14.44
C ILE A 1193 -41.85 -42.32 -14.24
N ALA A 1194 -42.65 -41.47 -14.89
CA ALA A 1194 -44.12 -41.56 -14.84
C ALA A 1194 -44.68 -42.84 -15.48
N GLN A 1195 -43.94 -43.47 -16.40
CA GLN A 1195 -44.33 -44.69 -17.12
C GLN A 1195 -43.79 -45.97 -16.46
N GLY A 1196 -42.99 -45.85 -15.40
CA GLY A 1196 -42.47 -46.96 -14.61
C GLY A 1196 -41.07 -47.46 -15.01
N VAL A 1197 -40.57 -48.43 -14.24
CA VAL A 1197 -39.15 -48.85 -14.22
C VAL A 1197 -38.62 -49.33 -15.57
N GLU A 1198 -39.42 -50.07 -16.33
CA GLU A 1198 -39.00 -50.62 -17.63
C GLU A 1198 -38.86 -49.52 -18.70
N ALA A 1199 -39.67 -48.45 -18.62
CA ALA A 1199 -39.53 -47.28 -19.49
C ALA A 1199 -38.25 -46.51 -19.17
N VAL A 1200 -37.91 -46.36 -17.88
CA VAL A 1200 -36.66 -45.74 -17.43
C VAL A 1200 -35.44 -46.53 -17.94
N LYS A 1201 -35.45 -47.85 -17.82
CA LYS A 1201 -34.36 -48.69 -18.38
C LYS A 1201 -34.27 -48.55 -19.90
N ALA A 1202 -35.38 -48.53 -20.61
CA ALA A 1202 -35.39 -48.37 -22.08
C ALA A 1202 -34.84 -47.00 -22.53
N ILE A 1203 -35.09 -45.94 -21.76
CA ILE A 1203 -34.54 -44.61 -22.02
C ILE A 1203 -33.03 -44.59 -21.75
N LEU A 1204 -32.60 -45.09 -20.58
CA LEU A 1204 -31.19 -45.10 -20.20
C LEU A 1204 -30.35 -45.92 -21.18
N LYS A 1205 -30.86 -47.06 -21.68
CA LYS A 1205 -30.20 -47.88 -22.71
C LYS A 1205 -29.82 -47.11 -23.98
N ARG A 1206 -30.46 -45.98 -24.28
CA ARG A 1206 -30.13 -45.17 -25.48
C ARG A 1206 -29.05 -44.14 -25.24
N TRP A 1207 -28.57 -44.01 -24.00
CA TRP A 1207 -27.60 -43.01 -23.58
C TRP A 1207 -26.28 -43.66 -23.15
N THR A 1208 -25.19 -42.94 -23.37
CA THR A 1208 -23.87 -43.28 -22.82
C THR A 1208 -23.88 -43.12 -21.31
N THR A 1209 -22.98 -43.82 -20.62
CA THR A 1209 -22.76 -43.75 -19.17
C THR A 1209 -22.62 -42.30 -18.72
N ASP A 1210 -21.82 -41.50 -19.42
CA ASP A 1210 -21.61 -40.08 -19.11
C ASP A 1210 -22.92 -39.28 -19.21
N LEU A 1211 -23.68 -39.44 -20.30
CA LEU A 1211 -24.95 -38.72 -20.48
C LEU A 1211 -26.01 -39.16 -19.46
N ARG A 1212 -26.03 -40.45 -19.06
CA ARG A 1212 -26.91 -40.96 -17.99
C ARG A 1212 -26.59 -40.28 -16.66
N TRP A 1213 -25.31 -40.19 -16.30
CA TRP A 1213 -24.87 -39.55 -15.08
C TRP A 1213 -25.15 -38.05 -15.07
N GLU A 1214 -24.80 -37.35 -16.14
CA GLU A 1214 -25.07 -35.91 -16.27
C GLU A 1214 -26.57 -35.61 -16.19
N THR A 1215 -27.40 -36.41 -16.86
CA THR A 1215 -28.86 -36.24 -16.84
C THR A 1215 -29.46 -36.50 -15.45
N VAL A 1216 -28.99 -37.52 -14.73
CA VAL A 1216 -29.47 -37.82 -13.37
C VAL A 1216 -29.01 -36.74 -12.37
N LEU A 1217 -27.80 -36.21 -12.53
CA LEU A 1217 -27.31 -35.10 -11.70
C LEU A 1217 -28.12 -33.82 -11.95
N GLU A 1218 -28.42 -33.48 -13.20
CA GLU A 1218 -29.26 -32.33 -13.52
C GLU A 1218 -30.71 -32.55 -13.05
N LEU A 1219 -31.24 -33.78 -13.14
CA LEU A 1219 -32.55 -34.13 -12.56
C LEU A 1219 -32.58 -33.97 -11.04
N GLU A 1220 -31.50 -34.29 -10.32
CA GLU A 1220 -31.42 -34.06 -8.86
C GLU A 1220 -31.52 -32.56 -8.53
N THR A 1221 -30.94 -31.70 -9.38
CA THR A 1221 -31.04 -30.23 -9.18
C THR A 1221 -32.42 -29.67 -9.47
N ILE A 1222 -33.16 -30.25 -10.42
CA ILE A 1222 -34.43 -29.70 -10.92
C ILE A 1222 -35.66 -30.33 -10.25
N ALA A 1223 -35.63 -31.64 -9.95
CA ALA A 1223 -36.79 -32.39 -9.46
C ALA A 1223 -36.39 -33.54 -8.50
N ILE A 1224 -35.75 -33.19 -7.38
CA ILE A 1224 -35.24 -34.15 -6.39
C ILE A 1224 -36.29 -35.13 -5.85
N SER A 1225 -37.55 -34.73 -5.69
CA SER A 1225 -38.63 -35.59 -5.19
C SER A 1225 -38.96 -36.73 -6.16
N GLU A 1226 -38.89 -36.49 -7.47
CA GLU A 1226 -39.12 -37.52 -8.50
C GLU A 1226 -37.98 -38.53 -8.54
N LEU A 1227 -36.73 -38.07 -8.39
CA LEU A 1227 -35.57 -38.94 -8.28
C LEU A 1227 -35.64 -39.83 -7.02
N ARG A 1228 -36.08 -39.29 -5.88
CA ARG A 1228 -36.27 -40.09 -4.64
C ARG A 1228 -37.37 -41.15 -4.80
N ASN A 1229 -38.46 -40.85 -5.51
CA ASN A 1229 -39.49 -41.85 -5.83
C ASN A 1229 -38.97 -42.96 -6.76
N LEU A 1230 -38.10 -42.60 -7.72
CA LEU A 1230 -37.43 -43.55 -8.59
C LEU A 1230 -36.47 -44.46 -7.82
N GLU A 1231 -35.69 -43.92 -6.89
CA GLU A 1231 -34.78 -44.68 -6.01
C GLU A 1231 -35.53 -45.68 -5.11
N GLN A 1232 -36.73 -45.32 -4.65
CA GLN A 1232 -37.56 -46.22 -3.84
C GLN A 1232 -38.20 -47.34 -4.67
N SER A 1233 -38.58 -47.03 -5.91
CA SER A 1233 -39.23 -48.01 -6.81
C SER A 1233 -38.22 -48.90 -7.56
N VAL A 1234 -36.95 -48.50 -7.65
CA VAL A 1234 -35.87 -49.26 -8.30
C VAL A 1234 -34.70 -49.45 -7.34
N PRO A 1235 -34.66 -50.56 -6.59
CA PRO A 1235 -33.52 -50.91 -5.76
C PRO A 1235 -32.26 -50.96 -6.63
N HIS A 1236 -31.21 -50.25 -6.20
CA HIS A 1236 -29.94 -50.12 -6.92
C HIS A 1236 -30.00 -49.35 -8.26
N PHE A 1237 -30.96 -48.42 -8.42
CA PHE A 1237 -31.10 -47.55 -9.61
C PHE A 1237 -29.77 -47.06 -10.22
N TYR A 1238 -28.84 -46.57 -9.39
CA TYR A 1238 -27.56 -46.03 -9.87
C TYR A 1238 -26.65 -47.06 -10.56
N GLN A 1239 -26.82 -48.35 -10.29
CA GLN A 1239 -26.10 -49.39 -11.03
C GLN A 1239 -26.56 -49.43 -12.49
N LEU A 1240 -27.81 -49.10 -12.78
CA LEU A 1240 -28.35 -49.04 -14.16
C LEU A 1240 -27.76 -47.90 -14.99
N LEU A 1241 -27.04 -46.96 -14.37
CA LEU A 1241 -26.33 -45.90 -15.10
C LEU A 1241 -25.01 -46.38 -15.69
N ASP A 1242 -24.50 -47.53 -15.22
CA ASP A 1242 -23.31 -48.18 -15.76
C ASP A 1242 -23.70 -49.05 -16.96
N GLU A 1243 -23.02 -48.85 -18.10
CA GLU A 1243 -23.20 -49.66 -19.31
C GLU A 1243 -22.88 -51.15 -19.12
N LEU A 1244 -22.04 -51.51 -18.14
CA LEU A 1244 -21.77 -52.92 -17.81
C LEU A 1244 -22.98 -53.61 -17.19
N VAL A 1245 -23.87 -52.85 -16.55
CA VAL A 1245 -25.09 -53.36 -15.88
C VAL A 1245 -26.30 -53.21 -16.79
N LEU A 1246 -26.37 -52.11 -17.54
CA LEU A 1246 -27.43 -51.84 -18.52
C LEU A 1246 -26.79 -51.44 -19.86
N PRO A 1247 -26.49 -52.41 -20.74
CA PRO A 1247 -25.78 -52.16 -22.00
C PRO A 1247 -26.52 -51.17 -22.89
N MET A 1248 -25.77 -50.26 -23.52
CA MET A 1248 -26.33 -49.33 -24.48
C MET A 1248 -26.85 -50.11 -25.72
N GLU A 1249 -28.08 -49.81 -26.15
CA GLU A 1249 -28.61 -50.27 -27.44
C GLU A 1249 -28.17 -49.27 -28.51
N LEU A 1250 -27.35 -49.75 -29.46
CA LEU A 1250 -26.87 -49.00 -30.63
C LEU A 1250 -27.98 -48.68 -31.64
#